data_AF-A0A2V2Q9V6-F1
#
_entry.id   AF-A0A2V2Q9V6-F1
#
_cell.length_a   1.000
_cell.length_b   1.000
_cell.length_c   1.000
_cell.angle_alpha   90.00
_cell.angle_beta   90.00
_cell.angle_gamma   90.00
#
_symmetry.space_group_name_H-M   'P 1'
#
loop_
_entity.id
_entity.type
_entity.pdbx_description
1 polymer ?
#
loop_
_entity_poly.entity_id
_entity_poly.type
_entity_poly.pdbx_seq_one_letter_code
_entity_poly.pdbx_strand_id
1 'polypeptide(L)'
;MSDSAVEITTPKPTGPGRPLTLAALKEGLAPEKRALAEDLRALFGALDVSVRRYAVRRHLDASSVTRYLSGERVPPWEFVAGLISDVREVSAPLTPAAEAALHETHRAALKTNRRSSEMQTLQDELAVADEETRRIKARQRALEEAIVDRERTLQESVSRCRRLEVQIDEEQSAHRADIALWEGEYEQIRRECHDLSQEVLFLQEALAVARAELIAAEGQCHQLEADLDAMSRLEGRGEGASSLMAALEAANSTASVAELVQVVGDLEARTQQAMARELVSAASRSRRVEEVAALLSGLQEAGLPAHADTAIPALVMTRPVAETAALAGALHRAGFEDGVAALLRSSVELHSPCDVIGLCLGLHRDQLDELAESLLAAAFVVRPVAEAVAIAVWAAGTEVEQATVTALGPAFGRRGAQELVELSIALRAAGRHRHADTLPTAVAERRDARAVVDVIECFTDRGLTSEADRVFAVAQERSVPHVLALVRALVQGRHSGAAGGVLEQAVARWSAREIATTVTDLYNTDHFPQAAQTLMSALHSPTVETRLLLHQVDEVSPGAEAVVEMVADTGSPERAAHLLLCLENDGLPLLAEVVFEQTLTHKPTGHAGQFLGVLAQSGAAVMSEAALYERACSAAGPDMAPLLLALATARQDKAVGSVALGCIRTHDLSDLVVLLRQLHKLDNPIQPRRADVVDQIIGAVVQNWPMEDQASLVVALAQAGLPRDSALLTHRAAASRPRFRKLLRHEQTKHAQKVLSRTFWRKGPTTVSG
;
A
#
# COMPACT_ATOMS: atom_id res chain seq x y z
N MET A 1 54.10 28.09 25.91
CA MET A 1 55.14 28.35 24.89
C MET A 1 54.38 28.61 23.60
N SER A 2 54.33 29.79 23.00
CA SER A 2 55.26 30.92 23.00
C SER A 2 54.54 32.27 23.03
N ASP A 3 55.33 33.26 23.42
CA ASP A 3 55.04 34.62 23.84
C ASP A 3 54.88 35.65 22.70
N SER A 4 54.35 36.82 23.12
CA SER A 4 54.60 38.19 22.63
C SER A 4 54.05 38.63 21.26
N ALA A 5 53.16 39.64 21.16
CA ALA A 5 53.22 41.06 21.54
C ALA A 5 53.58 41.95 20.33
N VAL A 6 52.69 42.88 19.98
CA VAL A 6 53.03 44.09 19.21
C VAL A 6 52.20 45.27 19.74
N GLU A 7 52.92 46.29 20.19
CA GLU A 7 52.47 47.58 20.72
C GLU A 7 51.82 48.47 19.66
N ILE A 8 50.80 49.22 20.09
CA ILE A 8 50.16 50.31 19.35
C ILE A 8 50.71 51.62 19.90
N THR A 9 51.41 52.40 19.07
CA THR A 9 51.82 53.77 19.36
C THR A 9 51.01 54.76 18.51
N THR A 10 50.30 55.66 19.19
CA THR A 10 49.66 56.85 18.63
C THR A 10 50.62 58.05 18.66
N PRO A 11 50.51 59.01 17.72
CA PRO A 11 51.01 60.35 17.94
C PRO A 11 49.91 61.43 17.92
N LYS A 12 49.84 62.10 19.09
CA LYS A 12 49.50 63.48 19.48
C LYS A 12 48.99 64.53 18.43
N PRO A 13 48.02 65.40 18.81
CA PRO A 13 47.41 66.41 17.93
C PRO A 13 48.13 67.78 17.94
N THR A 14 47.98 68.56 16.86
CA THR A 14 48.43 69.97 16.77
C THR A 14 47.36 70.89 16.17
N GLY A 15 47.05 71.99 16.89
CA GLY A 15 46.77 73.34 16.36
C GLY A 15 45.33 73.72 15.95
N PRO A 16 44.79 74.89 16.40
CA PRO A 16 43.44 75.36 16.08
C PRO A 16 43.35 76.04 14.70
N GLY A 17 42.28 75.77 13.96
CA GLY A 17 42.03 76.24 12.60
C GLY A 17 41.68 77.74 12.48
N ARG A 18 42.18 78.37 11.42
CA ARG A 18 41.86 79.72 10.93
C ARG A 18 40.65 79.60 9.98
N PRO A 19 39.59 80.42 10.08
CA PRO A 19 38.37 80.20 9.30
C PRO A 19 38.61 80.39 7.79
N LEU A 20 38.19 79.38 7.01
CA LEU A 20 38.29 79.32 5.54
C LEU A 20 37.37 80.35 4.89
N THR A 21 37.94 81.41 4.30
CA THR A 21 37.18 82.41 3.53
C THR A 21 37.01 81.91 2.08
N LEU A 22 35.85 81.35 1.75
CA LEU A 22 35.48 80.98 0.36
C LEU A 22 35.16 82.25 -0.46
N ALA A 23 35.47 82.24 -1.76
CA ALA A 23 35.16 83.35 -2.67
C ALA A 23 33.63 83.59 -2.79
N ALA A 24 33.22 84.84 -3.05
CA ALA A 24 31.81 85.20 -3.24
C ALA A 24 31.16 84.40 -4.39
N LEU A 25 29.84 84.16 -4.33
CA LEU A 25 29.09 83.58 -5.45
C LEU A 25 29.14 84.52 -6.66
N LYS A 26 29.18 83.99 -7.88
CA LYS A 26 29.26 84.80 -9.10
C LYS A 26 27.97 85.61 -9.32
N GLU A 27 28.09 86.89 -9.68
CA GLU A 27 26.94 87.75 -9.97
C GLU A 27 26.23 87.31 -11.27
N GLY A 28 24.89 87.35 -11.31
CA GLY A 28 24.08 86.99 -12.48
C GLY A 28 23.72 85.50 -12.68
N LEU A 29 23.93 84.62 -11.68
CA LEU A 29 23.56 83.21 -11.77
C LEU A 29 22.04 82.99 -11.80
N ALA A 30 21.59 82.04 -12.64
CA ALA A 30 20.21 81.50 -12.63
C ALA A 30 19.86 80.92 -11.24
N PRO A 31 18.60 81.05 -10.79
CA PRO A 31 18.22 80.73 -9.40
C PRO A 31 18.52 79.27 -9.03
N GLU A 32 18.38 78.34 -9.97
CA GLU A 32 18.62 76.90 -9.76
C GLU A 32 20.12 76.59 -9.58
N LYS A 33 21.00 77.30 -10.30
CA LYS A 33 22.46 77.15 -10.13
C LYS A 33 22.95 77.77 -8.83
N ARG A 34 22.32 78.86 -8.39
CA ARG A 34 22.61 79.50 -7.11
C ARG A 34 22.24 78.58 -5.94
N ALA A 35 21.03 78.01 -5.96
CA ALA A 35 20.57 77.06 -4.93
C ALA A 35 21.51 75.85 -4.81
N LEU A 36 21.89 75.22 -5.93
CA LEU A 36 22.84 74.10 -5.90
C LEU A 36 24.22 74.52 -5.34
N ALA A 37 24.73 75.68 -5.72
CA ALA A 37 26.03 76.15 -5.23
C ALA A 37 26.01 76.46 -3.73
N GLU A 38 24.89 76.94 -3.20
CA GLU A 38 24.68 77.17 -1.77
C GLU A 38 24.62 75.85 -0.98
N ASP A 39 23.86 74.86 -1.47
CA ASP A 39 23.78 73.53 -0.86
C ASP A 39 25.16 72.83 -0.84
N LEU A 40 25.91 72.91 -1.95
CA LEU A 40 27.26 72.34 -2.04
C LEU A 40 28.26 73.07 -1.13
N ARG A 41 28.14 74.38 -0.93
CA ARG A 41 28.97 75.13 0.03
C ARG A 41 28.65 74.73 1.46
N ALA A 42 27.38 74.52 1.80
CA ALA A 42 26.97 74.08 3.13
C ALA A 42 27.55 72.69 3.44
N LEU A 43 27.45 71.75 2.49
CA LEU A 43 28.04 70.41 2.60
C LEU A 43 29.56 70.46 2.69
N PHE A 44 30.22 71.26 1.85
CA PHE A 44 31.67 71.41 1.88
C PHE A 44 32.17 72.04 3.18
N GLY A 45 31.42 73.00 3.73
CA GLY A 45 31.74 73.66 5.00
C GLY A 45 31.75 72.69 6.18
N ALA A 46 30.95 71.63 6.15
CA ALA A 46 30.91 70.62 7.21
C ALA A 46 32.20 69.78 7.31
N LEU A 47 33.02 69.74 6.26
CA LEU A 47 34.27 68.98 6.25
C LEU A 47 35.44 69.69 6.94
N ASP A 48 35.38 71.02 7.11
CA ASP A 48 36.47 71.86 7.62
C ASP A 48 37.84 71.65 6.92
N VAL A 49 37.82 71.36 5.61
CA VAL A 49 39.02 71.16 4.78
C VAL A 49 39.15 72.26 3.74
N SER A 50 40.39 72.73 3.49
CA SER A 50 40.63 73.70 2.42
C SER A 50 40.39 73.12 1.02
N VAL A 51 39.90 73.95 0.08
CA VAL A 51 39.60 73.53 -1.30
C VAL A 51 40.77 72.81 -1.98
N ARG A 52 42.01 73.30 -1.79
CA ARG A 52 43.21 72.66 -2.35
C ARG A 52 43.46 71.27 -1.75
N ARG A 53 43.25 71.11 -0.44
CA ARG A 53 43.46 69.83 0.26
C ARG A 53 42.39 68.82 -0.10
N TYR A 54 41.13 69.25 -0.25
CA TYR A 54 40.05 68.39 -0.72
C TYR A 54 40.24 67.97 -2.18
N ALA A 55 40.63 68.90 -3.05
CA ALA A 55 40.91 68.61 -4.45
C ALA A 55 42.01 67.55 -4.60
N VAL A 56 43.11 67.64 -3.84
CA VAL A 56 44.16 66.61 -3.83
C VAL A 56 43.64 65.27 -3.31
N ARG A 57 42.83 65.25 -2.24
CA ARG A 57 42.28 64.02 -1.65
C ARG A 57 41.38 63.24 -2.64
N ARG A 58 40.67 63.95 -3.52
CA ARG A 58 39.80 63.35 -4.55
C ARG A 58 40.42 63.33 -5.95
N HIS A 59 41.72 63.64 -6.08
CA HIS A 59 42.45 63.74 -7.35
C HIS A 59 41.80 64.68 -8.38
N LEU A 60 41.22 65.78 -7.92
CA LEU A 60 40.59 66.82 -8.74
C LEU A 60 41.48 68.06 -8.83
N ASP A 61 41.27 68.85 -9.88
CA ASP A 61 41.90 70.15 -9.99
C ASP A 61 41.19 71.18 -9.06
N ALA A 62 41.98 71.91 -8.27
CA ALA A 62 41.47 72.89 -7.32
C ALA A 62 40.70 74.03 -7.99
N SER A 63 41.04 74.39 -9.24
CA SER A 63 40.27 75.39 -10.00
C SER A 63 38.86 74.86 -10.32
N SER A 64 38.73 73.59 -10.67
CA SER A 64 37.45 72.95 -10.97
C SER A 64 36.53 72.88 -9.75
N VAL A 65 37.07 72.51 -8.58
CA VAL A 65 36.29 72.50 -7.31
C VAL A 65 35.82 73.92 -6.94
N THR A 66 36.67 74.93 -7.15
CA THR A 66 36.29 76.35 -6.91
C THR A 66 35.18 76.81 -7.85
N ARG A 67 35.21 76.39 -9.12
CA ARG A 67 34.15 76.70 -10.11
C ARG A 67 32.83 76.01 -9.81
N TYR A 68 32.85 74.82 -9.23
CA TYR A 68 31.64 74.12 -8.76
C TYR A 68 31.04 74.81 -7.54
N LEU A 69 31.85 75.10 -6.52
CA LEU A 69 31.39 75.77 -5.31
C LEU A 69 30.96 77.22 -5.55
N SER A 70 31.46 77.90 -6.59
CA SER A 70 31.01 79.25 -6.97
C SER A 70 29.77 79.29 -7.86
N GLY A 71 29.27 78.12 -8.30
CA GLY A 71 28.12 78.00 -9.21
C GLY A 71 28.42 78.38 -10.66
N GLU A 72 29.68 78.68 -10.99
CA GLU A 72 30.12 79.01 -12.36
C GLU A 72 29.98 77.80 -13.30
N ARG A 73 30.20 76.59 -12.77
CA ARG A 73 30.00 75.32 -13.50
C ARG A 73 29.16 74.39 -12.63
N VAL A 74 28.21 73.68 -13.24
CA VAL A 74 27.47 72.62 -12.54
C VAL A 74 28.38 71.38 -12.43
N PRO A 75 28.61 70.83 -11.23
CA PRO A 75 29.44 69.63 -11.08
C PRO A 75 28.76 68.38 -11.65
N PRO A 76 29.53 67.38 -12.10
CA PRO A 76 28.99 66.05 -12.41
C PRO A 76 28.52 65.36 -11.12
N TRP A 77 27.59 64.40 -11.22
CA TRP A 77 26.98 63.80 -10.02
C TRP A 77 28.00 63.02 -9.18
N GLU A 78 29.02 62.42 -9.79
CA GLU A 78 30.09 61.69 -9.11
C GLU A 78 30.84 62.58 -8.11
N PHE A 79 31.01 63.86 -8.44
CA PHE A 79 31.60 64.84 -7.52
C PHE A 79 30.68 65.09 -6.31
N VAL A 80 29.37 65.25 -6.57
CA VAL A 80 28.37 65.51 -5.53
C VAL A 80 28.22 64.29 -4.61
N ALA A 81 28.12 63.08 -5.18
CA ALA A 81 28.08 61.82 -4.45
C ALA A 81 29.35 61.58 -3.63
N GLY A 82 30.52 61.90 -4.18
CA GLY A 82 31.80 61.87 -3.46
C GLY A 82 31.81 62.82 -2.25
N LEU A 83 31.31 64.05 -2.43
CA LEU A 83 31.18 65.04 -1.36
C LEU A 83 30.21 64.58 -0.26
N ILE A 84 29.06 64.00 -0.62
CA ILE A 84 28.10 63.43 0.35
C ILE A 84 28.76 62.30 1.14
N SER A 85 29.48 61.41 0.47
CA SER A 85 30.19 60.30 1.12
C SER A 85 31.22 60.83 2.12
N ASP A 86 32.02 61.83 1.75
CA ASP A 86 33.00 62.43 2.65
C ASP A 86 32.33 63.13 3.84
N VAL A 87 31.19 63.79 3.63
CA VAL A 87 30.43 64.45 4.69
C VAL A 87 29.80 63.43 5.64
N ARG A 88 29.34 62.28 5.14
CA ARG A 88 28.84 61.15 5.96
C ARG A 88 29.92 60.52 6.84
N GLU A 89 31.18 60.54 6.40
CA GLU A 89 32.30 60.04 7.21
C GLU A 89 32.66 60.98 8.37
N VAL A 90 32.48 62.30 8.19
CA VAL A 90 32.92 63.32 9.15
C VAL A 90 31.77 63.84 10.02
N SER A 91 30.53 63.80 9.54
CA SER A 91 29.33 64.29 10.22
C SER A 91 28.14 63.34 10.02
N ALA A 92 27.11 63.46 10.86
CA ALA A 92 25.97 62.53 10.89
C ALA A 92 25.36 62.26 9.48
N PRO A 93 24.81 61.05 9.22
CA PRO A 93 24.36 60.68 7.88
C PRO A 93 23.25 61.61 7.37
N LEU A 94 23.45 62.20 6.18
CA LEU A 94 22.36 62.87 5.46
C LEU A 94 21.18 61.91 5.30
N THR A 95 19.99 62.36 5.72
CA THR A 95 18.75 61.60 5.57
C THR A 95 18.47 61.33 4.08
N PRO A 96 17.87 60.18 3.71
CA PRO A 96 17.55 59.86 2.33
C PRO A 96 16.69 60.93 1.63
N ALA A 97 15.87 61.66 2.41
CA ALA A 97 15.07 62.77 1.93
C ALA A 97 15.91 64.01 1.53
N ALA A 98 16.99 64.29 2.25
CA ALA A 98 17.90 65.40 1.94
C ALA A 98 18.79 65.07 0.73
N GLU A 99 19.21 63.81 0.58
CA GLU A 99 19.92 63.34 -0.61
C GLU A 99 19.03 63.39 -1.86
N ALA A 100 17.76 63.00 -1.74
CA ALA A 100 16.79 63.13 -2.83
C ALA A 100 16.51 64.60 -3.21
N ALA A 101 16.43 65.50 -2.23
CA ALA A 101 16.25 66.94 -2.48
C ALA A 101 17.46 67.54 -3.21
N LEU A 102 18.69 67.20 -2.80
CA LEU A 102 19.91 67.64 -3.46
C LEU A 102 20.04 67.07 -4.89
N HIS A 103 19.60 65.84 -5.10
CA HIS A 103 19.54 65.21 -6.42
C HIS A 103 18.55 65.93 -7.36
N GLU A 104 17.45 66.45 -6.81
CA GLU A 104 16.46 67.22 -7.59
C GLU A 104 16.97 68.64 -7.90
N THR A 105 17.61 69.32 -6.93
CA THR A 105 18.27 70.62 -7.14
C THR A 105 19.40 70.51 -8.18
N HIS A 106 20.15 69.41 -8.16
CA HIS A 106 21.20 69.12 -9.15
C HIS A 106 20.64 68.91 -10.56
N ARG A 107 19.58 68.11 -10.72
CA ARG A 107 18.86 67.97 -12.01
C ARG A 107 18.29 69.29 -12.51
N ALA A 108 17.70 70.10 -11.62
CA ALA A 108 17.14 71.41 -11.99
C ALA A 108 18.23 72.37 -12.49
N ALA A 109 19.40 72.39 -11.83
CA ALA A 109 20.55 73.18 -12.26
C ALA A 109 21.14 72.68 -13.59
N LEU A 110 21.15 71.37 -13.86
CA LEU A 110 21.61 70.80 -15.12
C LEU A 110 20.69 71.11 -16.31
N LYS A 111 19.36 71.15 -16.11
CA LYS A 111 18.38 71.48 -17.15
C LYS A 111 18.55 72.88 -17.76
N THR A 112 19.13 73.83 -17.01
CA THR A 112 19.46 75.17 -17.53
C THR A 112 20.62 75.18 -18.53
N ASN A 113 21.28 74.04 -18.75
CA ASN A 113 22.38 73.89 -19.71
C ASN A 113 22.02 72.84 -20.79
N ARG A 114 21.41 73.28 -21.91
CA ARG A 114 20.76 72.42 -22.93
C ARG A 114 21.59 71.22 -23.42
N ARG A 115 22.91 71.35 -23.60
CA ARG A 115 23.76 70.26 -24.10
C ARG A 115 24.12 69.19 -23.05
N SER A 116 23.92 69.46 -21.76
CA SER A 116 24.29 68.54 -20.66
C SER A 116 23.13 67.64 -20.21
N SER A 117 21.88 68.04 -20.47
CA SER A 117 20.69 67.29 -20.05
C SER A 117 20.38 66.09 -20.95
N GLU A 118 20.68 66.18 -22.25
CA GLU A 118 20.52 65.06 -23.20
C GLU A 118 21.57 63.97 -22.98
N MET A 119 22.80 64.37 -22.61
CA MET A 119 23.86 63.41 -22.28
C MET A 119 23.56 62.64 -20.99
N GLN A 120 22.99 63.30 -19.98
CA GLN A 120 22.62 62.67 -18.71
C GLN A 120 21.43 61.71 -18.87
N THR A 121 20.43 62.06 -19.69
CA THR A 121 19.28 61.17 -19.95
C THR A 121 19.70 59.90 -20.69
N LEU A 122 20.60 60.01 -21.67
CA LEU A 122 21.20 58.85 -22.33
C LEU A 122 22.06 58.00 -21.37
N GLN A 123 22.74 58.62 -20.40
CA GLN A 123 23.49 57.90 -19.36
C GLN A 123 22.57 57.15 -18.39
N ASP A 124 21.45 57.77 -17.99
CA ASP A 124 20.46 57.14 -17.12
C ASP A 124 19.75 55.97 -17.85
N GLU A 125 19.42 56.13 -19.14
CA GLU A 125 18.86 55.05 -19.97
C GLU A 125 19.86 53.90 -20.16
N LEU A 126 21.15 54.20 -20.36
CA LEU A 126 22.20 53.19 -20.44
C LEU A 126 22.34 52.44 -19.10
N ALA A 127 22.28 53.13 -17.97
CA ALA A 127 22.36 52.50 -16.65
C ALA A 127 21.18 51.55 -16.38
N VAL A 128 19.96 51.91 -16.82
CA VAL A 128 18.77 51.05 -16.74
C VAL A 128 18.92 49.84 -17.66
N ALA A 129 19.37 50.02 -18.90
CA ALA A 129 19.61 48.92 -19.83
C ALA A 129 20.72 47.96 -19.34
N ASP A 130 21.77 48.49 -18.71
CA ASP A 130 22.84 47.70 -18.10
C ASP A 130 22.34 46.89 -16.91
N GLU A 131 21.50 47.47 -16.05
CA GLU A 131 20.91 46.77 -14.91
C GLU A 131 19.96 45.64 -15.36
N GLU A 132 19.14 45.88 -16.38
CA GLU A 132 18.29 44.84 -16.95
C GLU A 132 19.12 43.72 -17.60
N THR A 133 20.19 44.08 -18.30
CA THR A 133 21.15 43.12 -18.86
C THR A 133 21.80 42.27 -17.76
N ARG A 134 22.14 42.86 -16.61
CA ARG A 134 22.67 42.11 -15.45
C ARG A 134 21.64 41.16 -14.87
N ARG A 135 20.38 41.58 -14.75
CA ARG A 135 19.28 40.73 -14.25
C ARG A 135 19.02 39.54 -15.18
N ILE A 136 18.96 39.79 -16.50
CA ILE A 136 18.78 38.73 -17.50
C ILE A 136 19.95 37.76 -17.44
N LYS A 137 21.20 38.24 -17.37
CA LYS A 137 22.39 37.37 -17.25
C LYS A 137 22.41 36.57 -15.94
N ALA A 138 21.98 37.16 -14.82
CA ALA A 138 21.87 36.44 -13.55
C ALA A 138 20.81 35.33 -13.63
N ARG A 139 19.65 35.62 -14.22
CA ARG A 139 18.59 34.63 -14.46
C ARG A 139 19.05 33.53 -15.41
N GLN A 140 19.74 33.88 -16.49
CA GLN A 140 20.31 32.92 -17.43
C GLN A 140 21.25 31.94 -16.72
N ARG A 141 22.21 32.44 -15.93
CA ARG A 141 23.14 31.60 -15.15
C ARG A 141 22.41 30.68 -14.18
N ALA A 142 21.39 31.19 -13.46
CA ALA A 142 20.61 30.37 -12.54
C ALA A 142 19.83 29.25 -13.26
N LEU A 143 19.34 29.52 -14.48
CA LEU A 143 18.69 28.50 -15.32
C LEU A 143 19.69 27.48 -15.87
N GLU A 144 20.87 27.92 -16.31
CA GLU A 144 21.96 27.04 -16.76
C GLU A 144 22.40 26.10 -15.63
N GLU A 145 22.60 26.62 -14.41
CA GLU A 145 22.96 25.82 -13.23
C GLU A 145 21.85 24.82 -12.87
N ALA A 146 20.58 25.25 -12.87
CA ALA A 146 19.44 24.36 -12.63
C ALA A 146 19.30 23.24 -13.68
N ILE A 147 19.64 23.53 -14.95
CA ILE A 147 19.67 22.52 -16.02
C ILE A 147 20.77 21.49 -15.74
N VAL A 148 21.99 21.93 -15.43
CA VAL A 148 23.11 21.04 -15.13
C VAL A 148 22.81 20.15 -13.92
N ASP A 149 22.22 20.70 -12.85
CA ASP A 149 21.81 19.92 -11.67
C ASP A 149 20.76 18.86 -12.02
N ARG A 150 19.81 19.19 -12.90
CA ARG A 150 18.78 18.25 -13.34
C ARG A 150 19.32 17.17 -14.26
N GLU A 151 20.22 17.53 -15.17
CA GLU A 151 20.94 16.56 -16.02
C GLU A 151 21.76 15.59 -15.17
N ARG A 152 22.44 16.09 -14.14
CA ARG A 152 23.16 15.23 -13.18
C ARG A 152 22.22 14.29 -12.44
N THR A 153 21.12 14.81 -11.90
CA THR A 153 20.11 13.98 -11.19
C THR A 153 19.53 12.91 -12.12
N LEU A 154 19.31 13.24 -13.39
CA LEU A 154 18.85 12.30 -14.40
C LEU A 154 19.90 11.23 -14.71
N GLN A 155 21.18 11.60 -14.84
CA GLN A 155 22.25 10.62 -15.05
C GLN A 155 22.41 9.68 -13.85
N GLU A 156 22.27 10.19 -12.63
CA GLU A 156 22.30 9.39 -11.40
C GLU A 156 21.12 8.41 -11.34
N SER A 157 19.90 8.85 -11.70
CA SER A 157 18.72 7.98 -11.76
C SER A 157 18.82 6.92 -12.85
N VAL A 158 19.28 7.29 -14.06
CA VAL A 158 19.54 6.34 -15.16
C VAL A 158 20.61 5.31 -14.77
N SER A 159 21.68 5.75 -14.09
CA SER A 159 22.72 4.84 -13.59
C SER A 159 22.20 3.91 -12.49
N ARG A 160 21.23 4.36 -11.68
CA ARG A 160 20.54 3.51 -10.70
C ARG A 160 19.64 2.49 -11.40
N CYS A 161 18.86 2.90 -12.40
CA CYS A 161 18.03 1.97 -13.19
C CYS A 161 18.89 0.89 -13.85
N ARG A 162 19.99 1.25 -14.52
CA ARG A 162 20.90 0.27 -15.13
C ARG A 162 21.51 -0.70 -14.13
N ARG A 163 21.86 -0.23 -12.91
CA ARG A 163 22.38 -1.11 -11.86
C ARG A 163 21.32 -2.10 -11.37
N LEU A 164 20.08 -1.65 -11.20
CA LEU A 164 18.96 -2.51 -10.82
C LEU A 164 18.65 -3.53 -11.94
N GLU A 165 18.70 -3.12 -13.21
CA GLU A 165 18.54 -4.03 -14.36
C GLU A 165 19.61 -5.13 -14.35
N VAL A 166 20.89 -4.77 -14.17
CA VAL A 166 21.98 -5.76 -14.06
C VAL A 166 21.78 -6.70 -12.85
N GLN A 167 21.34 -6.19 -11.70
CA GLN A 167 21.05 -7.03 -10.53
C GLN A 167 19.91 -8.00 -10.78
N ILE A 168 18.83 -7.55 -11.43
CA ILE A 168 17.71 -8.41 -11.80
C ILE A 168 18.16 -9.48 -12.80
N ASP A 169 19.00 -9.13 -13.78
CA ASP A 169 19.54 -10.09 -14.75
C ASP A 169 20.45 -11.12 -14.07
N GLU A 170 21.29 -10.69 -13.12
CA GLU A 170 22.13 -11.57 -12.29
C GLU A 170 21.26 -12.53 -11.46
N GLU A 171 20.25 -12.02 -10.75
CA GLU A 171 19.31 -12.83 -9.96
C GLU A 171 18.54 -13.83 -10.84
N GLN A 172 18.05 -13.41 -12.01
CA GLN A 172 17.39 -14.31 -12.96
C GLN A 172 18.34 -15.38 -13.50
N SER A 173 19.60 -15.02 -13.76
CA SER A 173 20.59 -15.98 -14.24
C SER A 173 20.95 -17.02 -13.18
N ALA A 174 21.07 -16.60 -11.91
CA ALA A 174 21.27 -17.48 -10.77
C ALA A 174 20.07 -18.41 -10.58
N HIS A 175 18.85 -17.85 -10.61
CA HIS A 175 17.64 -18.66 -10.48
C HIS A 175 17.47 -19.68 -11.61
N ARG A 176 17.82 -19.32 -12.86
CA ARG A 176 17.84 -20.27 -13.98
C ARG A 176 18.89 -21.37 -13.80
N ALA A 177 20.07 -21.04 -13.26
CA ALA A 177 21.10 -22.03 -12.96
C ALA A 177 20.64 -22.99 -11.86
N ASP A 178 19.97 -22.49 -10.82
CA ASP A 178 19.38 -23.30 -9.76
C ASP A 178 18.30 -24.23 -10.31
N ILE A 179 17.38 -23.72 -11.14
CA ILE A 179 16.36 -24.54 -11.80
C ILE A 179 17.02 -25.66 -12.64
N ALA A 180 18.05 -25.35 -13.43
CA ALA A 180 18.74 -26.36 -14.22
C ALA A 180 19.45 -27.42 -13.36
N LEU A 181 19.95 -27.03 -12.18
CA LEU A 181 20.53 -27.96 -11.21
C LEU A 181 19.46 -28.87 -10.62
N TRP A 182 18.33 -28.32 -10.17
CA TRP A 182 17.21 -29.10 -9.64
C TRP A 182 16.57 -30.01 -10.69
N GLU A 183 16.47 -29.58 -11.95
CA GLU A 183 16.03 -30.42 -13.07
C GLU A 183 16.99 -31.59 -13.29
N GLY A 184 18.30 -31.35 -13.18
CA GLY A 184 19.33 -32.40 -13.24
C GLY A 184 19.21 -33.42 -12.10
N GLU A 185 19.06 -32.94 -10.86
CA GLU A 185 18.87 -33.79 -9.67
C GLU A 185 17.56 -34.58 -9.75
N TYR A 186 16.47 -33.93 -10.17
CA TYR A 186 15.18 -34.60 -10.37
C TYR A 186 15.28 -35.71 -11.42
N GLU A 187 15.95 -35.43 -12.55
CA GLU A 187 16.15 -36.43 -13.60
C GLU A 187 17.04 -37.59 -13.13
N GLN A 188 18.04 -37.32 -12.27
CA GLN A 188 18.85 -38.37 -11.65
C GLN A 188 18.01 -39.23 -10.70
N ILE A 189 17.26 -38.62 -9.77
CA ILE A 189 16.38 -39.34 -8.85
C ILE A 189 15.35 -40.16 -9.63
N ARG A 190 14.80 -39.61 -10.73
CA ARG A 190 13.86 -40.33 -11.59
C ARG A 190 14.49 -41.57 -12.22
N ARG A 191 15.75 -41.49 -12.67
CA ARG A 191 16.51 -42.65 -13.17
C ARG A 191 16.76 -43.66 -12.06
N GLU A 192 17.19 -43.23 -10.88
CA GLU A 192 17.39 -44.10 -9.71
C GLU A 192 16.09 -44.81 -9.31
N CYS A 193 14.96 -44.11 -9.27
CA CYS A 193 13.65 -44.71 -9.03
C CYS A 193 13.28 -45.74 -10.11
N HIS A 194 13.59 -45.46 -11.38
CA HIS A 194 13.35 -46.39 -12.47
C HIS A 194 14.21 -47.66 -12.34
N ASP A 195 15.50 -47.49 -12.06
CA ASP A 195 16.46 -48.59 -11.89
C ASP A 195 16.08 -49.45 -10.68
N LEU A 196 15.74 -48.83 -9.54
CA LEU A 196 15.22 -49.53 -8.36
C LEU A 196 13.91 -50.27 -8.66
N SER A 197 13.03 -49.68 -9.46
CA SER A 197 11.78 -50.36 -9.87
C SER A 197 12.07 -51.59 -10.74
N GLN A 198 13.04 -51.50 -11.66
CA GLN A 198 13.48 -52.64 -12.45
C GLN A 198 14.14 -53.72 -11.58
N GLU A 199 14.95 -53.32 -10.60
CA GLU A 199 15.57 -54.24 -9.65
C GLU A 199 14.52 -54.96 -8.79
N VAL A 200 13.50 -54.24 -8.30
CA VAL A 200 12.38 -54.85 -7.58
C VAL A 200 11.64 -55.86 -8.45
N LEU A 201 11.38 -55.55 -9.72
CA LEU A 201 10.76 -56.49 -10.66
C LEU A 201 11.64 -57.75 -10.83
N PHE A 202 12.94 -57.57 -11.06
CA PHE A 202 13.88 -58.67 -11.19
C PHE A 202 13.93 -59.55 -9.92
N LEU A 203 13.96 -58.93 -8.74
CA LEU A 203 13.95 -59.65 -7.46
C LEU A 203 12.62 -60.39 -7.22
N GLN A 204 11.49 -59.82 -7.64
CA GLN A 204 10.19 -60.48 -7.58
C GLN A 204 10.14 -61.72 -8.49
N GLU A 205 10.67 -61.61 -9.71
CA GLU A 205 10.79 -62.74 -10.64
C GLU A 205 11.73 -63.81 -10.07
N ALA A 206 12.91 -63.42 -9.57
CA ALA A 206 13.86 -64.34 -8.95
C ALA A 206 13.26 -65.03 -7.72
N LEU A 207 12.50 -64.30 -6.89
CA LEU A 207 11.78 -64.86 -5.76
C LEU A 207 10.69 -65.83 -6.20
N ALA A 208 9.97 -65.54 -7.29
CA ALA A 208 8.97 -66.45 -7.84
C ALA A 208 9.61 -67.76 -8.33
N VAL A 209 10.77 -67.68 -8.98
CA VAL A 209 11.56 -68.86 -9.38
C VAL A 209 12.03 -69.65 -8.16
N ALA A 210 12.65 -68.99 -7.17
CA ALA A 210 13.12 -69.65 -5.95
C ALA A 210 11.98 -70.31 -5.17
N ARG A 211 10.79 -69.68 -5.14
CA ARG A 211 9.59 -70.29 -4.54
C ARG A 211 9.11 -71.51 -5.33
N ALA A 212 9.15 -71.47 -6.66
CA ALA A 212 8.80 -72.62 -7.48
C ALA A 212 9.80 -73.78 -7.28
N GLU A 213 11.09 -73.49 -7.19
CA GLU A 213 12.13 -74.47 -6.85
C GLU A 213 11.95 -75.02 -5.44
N LEU A 214 11.62 -74.17 -4.47
CA LEU A 214 11.30 -74.59 -3.10
C LEU A 214 10.09 -75.53 -3.09
N ILE A 215 8.99 -75.18 -3.76
CA ILE A 215 7.80 -76.05 -3.87
C ILE A 215 8.17 -77.38 -4.54
N ALA A 216 9.02 -77.37 -5.56
CA ALA A 216 9.49 -78.59 -6.21
C ALA A 216 10.37 -79.44 -5.29
N ALA A 217 11.28 -78.82 -4.53
CA ALA A 217 12.14 -79.47 -3.56
C ALA A 217 11.33 -80.00 -2.37
N GLU A 218 10.37 -79.24 -1.84
CA GLU A 218 9.42 -79.67 -0.83
C GLU A 218 8.57 -80.82 -1.35
N GLY A 219 8.12 -80.79 -2.60
CA GLY A 219 7.42 -81.92 -3.23
C GLY A 219 8.28 -83.18 -3.30
N GLN A 220 9.58 -83.03 -3.60
CA GLN A 220 10.54 -84.14 -3.55
C GLN A 220 10.80 -84.61 -2.12
N CYS A 221 10.92 -83.70 -1.15
CA CYS A 221 11.03 -84.03 0.26
C CYS A 221 9.79 -84.76 0.76
N HIS A 222 8.58 -84.31 0.45
CA HIS A 222 7.34 -85.01 0.79
C HIS A 222 7.27 -86.39 0.15
N GLN A 223 7.74 -86.56 -1.09
CA GLN A 223 7.83 -87.87 -1.72
C GLN A 223 8.83 -88.78 -0.99
N LEU A 224 10.03 -88.27 -0.69
CA LEU A 224 11.06 -88.99 0.06
C LEU A 224 10.64 -89.26 1.50
N GLU A 225 9.90 -88.36 2.13
CA GLU A 225 9.31 -88.51 3.46
C GLU A 225 8.18 -89.52 3.42
N ALA A 226 7.35 -89.56 2.38
CA ALA A 226 6.33 -90.59 2.20
C ALA A 226 6.96 -91.96 1.97
N ASP A 227 8.07 -92.02 1.22
CA ASP A 227 8.87 -93.23 1.01
C ASP A 227 9.59 -93.64 2.31
N LEU A 228 10.18 -92.69 3.05
CA LEU A 228 10.77 -92.89 4.36
C LEU A 228 9.73 -93.23 5.42
N ASP A 229 8.51 -92.73 5.33
CA ASP A 229 7.37 -93.07 6.18
C ASP A 229 6.87 -94.47 5.85
N ALA A 230 6.84 -94.84 4.56
CA ALA A 230 6.59 -96.22 4.17
C ALA A 230 7.69 -97.15 4.72
N MET A 231 8.94 -96.70 4.75
CA MET A 231 10.08 -97.42 5.34
C MET A 231 10.14 -97.35 6.88
N SER A 232 9.67 -96.29 7.53
CA SER A 232 9.67 -96.09 8.99
C SER A 232 8.40 -96.66 9.63
N ARG A 233 7.30 -96.78 8.88
CA ARG A 233 6.18 -97.67 9.21
C ARG A 233 6.59 -99.14 9.14
N LEU A 234 7.65 -99.46 8.36
CA LEU A 234 8.35 -100.75 8.42
C LEU A 234 9.41 -100.80 9.55
N GLU A 235 9.97 -99.65 9.97
CA GLU A 235 11.03 -99.50 10.99
C GLU A 235 10.65 -98.45 12.06
N GLY A 236 9.89 -98.85 13.08
CA GLY A 236 9.29 -97.90 14.03
C GLY A 236 10.24 -97.07 14.93
N ARG A 237 9.70 -95.90 15.33
CA ARG A 237 9.98 -95.04 16.52
C ARG A 237 11.27 -94.22 16.62
N GLY A 238 11.12 -92.89 16.70
CA GLY A 238 12.12 -91.96 17.26
C GLY A 238 11.70 -90.48 17.27
N GLU A 239 11.09 -90.03 18.38
CA GLU A 239 10.57 -88.67 18.64
C GLU A 239 11.61 -87.72 19.26
N GLY A 240 11.49 -86.41 19.03
CA GLY A 240 12.17 -85.40 19.84
C GLY A 240 11.98 -83.92 19.42
N ALA A 241 12.07 -83.60 18.13
CA ALA A 241 11.91 -82.22 17.62
C ALA A 241 10.48 -81.93 17.09
N SER A 242 9.68 -82.97 16.87
CA SER A 242 8.30 -82.90 16.35
C SER A 242 7.28 -82.31 17.34
N SER A 243 7.61 -82.10 18.61
CA SER A 243 6.60 -81.88 19.66
C SER A 243 6.04 -80.44 19.75
N LEU A 244 6.85 -79.40 19.54
CA LEU A 244 6.36 -78.01 19.64
C LEU A 244 5.68 -77.54 18.35
N MET A 245 6.24 -77.90 17.19
CA MET A 245 5.68 -77.54 15.88
C MET A 245 4.38 -78.30 15.60
N ALA A 246 4.31 -79.60 15.92
CA ALA A 246 3.06 -80.36 15.85
C ALA A 246 2.01 -79.87 16.88
N ALA A 247 2.44 -79.36 18.05
CA ALA A 247 1.51 -78.76 19.01
C ALA A 247 0.95 -77.42 18.50
N LEU A 248 1.75 -76.60 17.81
CA LEU A 248 1.30 -75.34 17.22
C LEU A 248 0.40 -75.57 15.99
N GLU A 249 0.69 -76.58 15.16
CA GLU A 249 -0.18 -76.99 14.04
C GLU A 249 -1.48 -77.64 14.51
N ALA A 250 -1.42 -78.48 15.56
CA ALA A 250 -2.60 -79.02 16.20
C ALA A 250 -3.45 -77.91 16.84
N ALA A 251 -2.83 -76.96 17.56
CA ALA A 251 -3.52 -75.79 18.10
C ALA A 251 -4.16 -74.95 17.00
N ASN A 252 -3.45 -74.71 15.89
CA ASN A 252 -3.98 -73.97 14.75
C ASN A 252 -5.25 -74.62 14.16
N SER A 253 -5.26 -75.95 14.02
CA SER A 253 -6.33 -76.70 13.34
C SER A 253 -7.49 -77.16 14.24
N THR A 254 -7.26 -77.37 15.54
CA THR A 254 -8.24 -78.02 16.42
C THR A 254 -8.61 -77.24 17.69
N ALA A 255 -7.84 -76.22 18.08
CA ALA A 255 -8.14 -75.44 19.28
C ALA A 255 -9.34 -74.48 19.08
N SER A 256 -10.10 -74.24 20.14
CA SER A 256 -11.12 -73.18 20.16
C SER A 256 -10.49 -71.79 20.13
N VAL A 257 -11.27 -70.77 19.76
CA VAL A 257 -10.80 -69.37 19.72
C VAL A 257 -10.28 -68.91 21.09
N ALA A 258 -10.95 -69.28 22.18
CA ALA A 258 -10.53 -68.92 23.53
C ALA A 258 -9.19 -69.56 23.93
N GLU A 259 -8.98 -70.83 23.55
CA GLU A 259 -7.71 -71.52 23.78
C GLU A 259 -6.58 -70.89 22.96
N LEU A 260 -6.85 -70.48 21.70
CA LEU A 260 -5.86 -69.77 20.89
C LEU A 260 -5.45 -68.42 21.50
N VAL A 261 -6.40 -67.63 22.00
CA VAL A 261 -6.09 -66.35 22.67
C VAL A 261 -5.21 -66.58 23.90
N GLN A 262 -5.49 -67.62 24.70
CA GLN A 262 -4.64 -67.99 25.84
C GLN A 262 -3.23 -68.41 25.41
N VAL A 263 -3.11 -69.22 24.36
CA VAL A 263 -1.80 -69.66 23.82
C VAL A 263 -1.00 -68.46 23.32
N VAL A 264 -1.63 -67.51 22.63
CA VAL A 264 -0.97 -66.27 22.17
C VAL A 264 -0.50 -65.43 23.37
N GLY A 265 -1.34 -65.26 24.39
CA GLY A 265 -0.97 -64.56 25.62
C GLY A 265 0.19 -65.22 26.39
N ASP A 266 0.21 -66.55 26.46
CA ASP A 266 1.30 -67.32 27.07
C ASP A 266 2.62 -67.18 26.29
N LEU A 267 2.55 -67.16 24.96
CA LEU A 267 3.71 -66.93 24.09
C LEU A 267 4.24 -65.50 24.24
N GLU A 268 3.35 -64.51 24.34
CA GLU A 268 3.72 -63.11 24.56
C GLU A 268 4.38 -62.91 25.93
N ALA A 269 3.82 -63.52 26.99
CA ALA A 269 4.40 -63.52 28.33
C ALA A 269 5.79 -64.17 28.38
N ARG A 270 6.07 -65.13 27.48
CA ARG A 270 7.39 -65.78 27.31
C ARG A 270 8.32 -65.05 26.35
N THR A 271 7.98 -63.83 25.92
CA THR A 271 8.74 -63.00 24.96
C THR A 271 8.89 -63.63 23.56
N GLN A 272 8.04 -64.60 23.20
CA GLN A 272 8.04 -65.26 21.90
C GLN A 272 7.10 -64.57 20.90
N GLN A 273 7.21 -63.25 20.78
CA GLN A 273 6.29 -62.42 19.99
C GLN A 273 6.24 -62.80 18.50
N ALA A 274 7.36 -63.20 17.91
CA ALA A 274 7.41 -63.64 16.50
C ALA A 274 6.57 -64.92 16.28
N MET A 275 6.64 -65.87 17.21
CA MET A 275 5.86 -67.11 17.12
C MET A 275 4.37 -66.87 17.36
N ALA A 276 4.03 -65.98 18.31
CA ALA A 276 2.64 -65.55 18.51
C ALA A 276 2.06 -64.88 17.25
N ARG A 277 2.83 -64.01 16.57
CA ARG A 277 2.42 -63.39 15.30
C ARG A 277 2.20 -64.41 14.18
N GLU A 278 3.13 -65.34 14.00
CA GLU A 278 2.99 -66.39 12.98
C GLU A 278 1.81 -67.32 13.26
N LEU A 279 1.55 -67.65 14.53
CA LEU A 279 0.40 -68.47 14.91
C LEU A 279 -0.93 -67.75 14.62
N VAL A 280 -1.04 -66.47 14.97
CA VAL A 280 -2.23 -65.67 14.63
C VAL A 280 -2.37 -65.56 13.11
N SER A 281 -1.30 -65.25 12.38
CA SER A 281 -1.32 -65.17 10.90
C SER A 281 -1.70 -66.50 10.24
N ALA A 282 -1.19 -67.63 10.72
CA ALA A 282 -1.55 -68.96 10.23
C ALA A 282 -3.02 -69.31 10.53
N ALA A 283 -3.48 -69.07 11.76
CA ALA A 283 -4.87 -69.31 12.17
C ALA A 283 -5.85 -68.45 11.42
N SER A 284 -5.52 -67.18 11.24
CA SER A 284 -6.35 -66.25 10.48
C SER A 284 -6.39 -66.60 8.99
N ARG A 285 -5.42 -67.33 8.43
CA ARG A 285 -5.46 -67.81 7.03
C ARG A 285 -6.32 -69.06 6.83
N SER A 286 -6.27 -70.03 7.76
CA SER A 286 -6.90 -71.34 7.56
C SER A 286 -8.33 -71.45 8.11
N ARG A 287 -8.76 -70.56 9.00
CA ARG A 287 -10.06 -70.67 9.70
C ARG A 287 -11.22 -69.99 8.96
N ARG A 288 -12.46 -70.25 9.40
CA ARG A 288 -13.65 -69.57 8.87
C ARG A 288 -13.68 -68.10 9.29
N VAL A 289 -14.32 -67.27 8.48
CA VAL A 289 -14.38 -65.81 8.67
C VAL A 289 -14.91 -65.42 10.06
N GLU A 290 -15.93 -66.13 10.55
CA GLU A 290 -16.54 -65.88 11.86
C GLU A 290 -15.58 -66.22 13.01
N GLU A 291 -14.80 -67.29 12.88
CA GLU A 291 -13.79 -67.69 13.86
C GLU A 291 -12.61 -66.72 13.87
N VAL A 292 -12.21 -66.20 12.71
CA VAL A 292 -11.17 -65.18 12.61
C VAL A 292 -11.63 -63.87 13.23
N ALA A 293 -12.87 -63.43 12.96
CA ALA A 293 -13.44 -62.25 13.60
C ALA A 293 -13.46 -62.41 15.13
N ALA A 294 -13.93 -63.55 15.63
CA ALA A 294 -13.93 -63.85 17.06
C ALA A 294 -12.51 -63.90 17.65
N LEU A 295 -11.53 -64.41 16.91
CA LEU A 295 -10.13 -64.44 17.35
C LEU A 295 -9.55 -63.03 17.47
N LEU A 296 -9.75 -62.18 16.47
CA LEU A 296 -9.24 -60.80 16.49
C LEU A 296 -9.90 -59.98 17.60
N SER A 297 -11.23 -60.09 17.76
CA SER A 297 -11.94 -59.45 18.89
C SER A 297 -11.47 -59.99 20.24
N GLY A 298 -11.26 -61.30 20.37
CA GLY A 298 -10.78 -61.93 21.59
C GLY A 298 -9.35 -61.50 21.97
N LEU A 299 -8.46 -61.32 20.99
CA LEU A 299 -7.11 -60.77 21.21
C LEU A 299 -7.17 -59.32 21.70
N GLN A 300 -8.09 -58.51 21.16
CA GLN A 300 -8.31 -57.14 21.63
C GLN A 300 -8.78 -57.12 23.08
N GLU A 301 -9.79 -57.92 23.43
CA GLU A 301 -10.33 -58.03 24.78
C GLU A 301 -9.30 -58.53 25.80
N ALA A 302 -8.37 -59.39 25.35
CA ALA A 302 -7.25 -59.88 26.15
C ALA A 302 -6.11 -58.86 26.31
N GLY A 303 -6.22 -57.66 25.71
CA GLY A 303 -5.19 -56.62 25.79
C GLY A 303 -3.99 -56.86 24.88
N LEU A 304 -4.17 -57.63 23.79
CA LEU A 304 -3.12 -57.99 22.82
C LEU A 304 -3.39 -57.39 21.41
N PRO A 305 -3.67 -56.07 21.28
CA PRO A 305 -4.08 -55.44 20.02
C PRO A 305 -3.02 -55.57 18.91
N ALA A 306 -1.74 -55.52 19.26
CA ALA A 306 -0.64 -55.56 18.30
C ALA A 306 -0.62 -56.85 17.46
N HIS A 307 -1.10 -57.96 18.00
CA HIS A 307 -1.21 -59.22 17.29
C HIS A 307 -2.39 -59.24 16.32
N ALA A 308 -3.51 -58.59 16.67
CA ALA A 308 -4.64 -58.41 15.76
C ALA A 308 -4.27 -57.47 14.61
N ASP A 309 -3.67 -56.31 14.91
CA ASP A 309 -3.31 -55.29 13.92
C ASP A 309 -2.29 -55.81 12.90
N THR A 310 -1.32 -56.60 13.33
CA THR A 310 -0.29 -57.18 12.44
C THR A 310 -0.82 -58.29 11.54
N ALA A 311 -1.90 -58.98 11.94
CA ALA A 311 -2.50 -60.03 11.13
C ALA A 311 -3.37 -59.49 9.99
N ILE A 312 -3.97 -58.31 10.16
CA ILE A 312 -4.93 -57.72 9.20
C ILE A 312 -4.34 -57.54 7.79
N PRO A 313 -3.15 -56.95 7.57
CA PRO A 313 -2.56 -56.83 6.24
C PRO A 313 -2.32 -58.19 5.55
N ALA A 314 -1.86 -59.19 6.33
CA ALA A 314 -1.65 -60.54 5.81
C ALA A 314 -2.97 -61.19 5.38
N LEU A 315 -4.06 -60.93 6.11
CA LEU A 315 -5.40 -61.41 5.76
C LEU A 315 -5.91 -60.79 4.46
N VAL A 316 -5.75 -59.48 4.30
CA VAL A 316 -6.14 -58.75 3.08
C VAL A 316 -5.41 -59.31 1.85
N MET A 317 -4.13 -59.65 1.99
CA MET A 317 -3.32 -60.18 0.87
C MET A 317 -3.60 -61.63 0.51
N THR A 318 -4.03 -62.45 1.49
CA THR A 318 -4.11 -63.91 1.30
C THR A 318 -5.52 -64.42 1.10
N ARG A 319 -6.54 -63.69 1.60
CA ARG A 319 -7.93 -64.08 1.45
C ARG A 319 -8.55 -63.51 0.16
N PRO A 320 -9.48 -64.24 -0.46
CA PRO A 320 -10.29 -63.68 -1.55
C PRO A 320 -11.08 -62.45 -1.09
N VAL A 321 -11.27 -61.49 -1.99
CA VAL A 321 -11.99 -60.23 -1.73
C VAL A 321 -13.39 -60.44 -1.10
N ALA A 322 -14.10 -61.48 -1.55
CA ALA A 322 -15.42 -61.83 -0.99
C ALA A 322 -15.35 -62.24 0.48
N GLU A 323 -14.28 -62.95 0.89
CA GLU A 323 -14.06 -63.30 2.30
C GLU A 323 -13.60 -62.10 3.11
N THR A 324 -12.81 -61.19 2.52
CA THR A 324 -12.46 -59.92 3.16
C THR A 324 -13.70 -59.06 3.45
N ALA A 325 -14.66 -59.02 2.52
CA ALA A 325 -15.95 -58.35 2.72
C ALA A 325 -16.75 -58.99 3.86
N ALA A 326 -16.87 -60.32 3.84
CA ALA A 326 -17.54 -61.07 4.90
C ALA A 326 -16.85 -60.86 6.26
N LEU A 327 -15.52 -60.75 6.28
CA LEU A 327 -14.73 -60.49 7.49
C LEU A 327 -15.01 -59.10 8.04
N ALA A 328 -15.05 -58.07 7.19
CA ALA A 328 -15.46 -56.73 7.61
C ALA A 328 -16.85 -56.75 8.25
N GLY A 329 -17.82 -57.46 7.64
CA GLY A 329 -19.16 -57.60 8.21
C GLY A 329 -19.20 -58.41 9.51
N ALA A 330 -18.38 -59.45 9.65
CA ALA A 330 -18.28 -60.23 10.88
C ALA A 330 -17.64 -59.43 12.03
N LEU A 331 -16.59 -58.65 11.73
CA LEU A 331 -15.93 -57.76 12.69
C LEU A 331 -16.86 -56.63 13.17
N HIS A 332 -17.62 -56.03 12.25
CA HIS A 332 -18.61 -55.00 12.59
C HIS A 332 -19.74 -55.58 13.46
N ARG A 333 -20.26 -56.76 13.15
CA ARG A 333 -21.26 -57.46 14.00
C ARG A 333 -20.71 -57.82 15.38
N ALA A 334 -19.40 -58.07 15.48
CA ALA A 334 -18.72 -58.32 16.75
C ALA A 334 -18.40 -57.02 17.52
N GLY A 335 -18.68 -55.84 16.97
CA GLY A 335 -18.41 -54.54 17.59
C GLY A 335 -16.93 -54.13 17.60
N PHE A 336 -16.07 -54.78 16.79
CA PHE A 336 -14.65 -54.47 16.73
C PHE A 336 -14.32 -53.42 15.65
N GLU A 337 -14.75 -52.18 15.88
CA GLU A 337 -14.66 -51.08 14.91
C GLU A 337 -13.22 -50.72 14.51
N ASP A 338 -12.27 -50.77 15.45
CA ASP A 338 -10.84 -50.49 15.15
C ASP A 338 -10.28 -51.51 14.15
N GLY A 339 -10.67 -52.79 14.30
CA GLY A 339 -10.32 -53.86 13.37
C GLY A 339 -10.95 -53.68 11.99
N VAL A 340 -12.22 -53.23 11.92
CA VAL A 340 -12.87 -52.87 10.65
C VAL A 340 -12.11 -51.73 9.97
N ALA A 341 -11.78 -50.66 10.70
CA ALA A 341 -11.03 -49.53 10.16
C ALA A 341 -9.63 -49.93 9.64
N ALA A 342 -8.91 -50.78 10.40
CA ALA A 342 -7.62 -51.31 9.98
C ALA A 342 -7.72 -52.21 8.74
N LEU A 343 -8.78 -53.04 8.66
CA LEU A 343 -9.05 -53.91 7.51
C LEU A 343 -9.38 -53.09 6.25
N LEU A 344 -10.25 -52.09 6.37
CA LEU A 344 -10.58 -51.21 5.24
C LEU A 344 -9.35 -50.41 4.80
N ARG A 345 -8.55 -49.87 5.72
CA ARG A 345 -7.29 -49.18 5.39
C ARG A 345 -6.31 -50.10 4.66
N SER A 346 -6.09 -51.30 5.17
CA SER A 346 -5.21 -52.29 4.55
C SER A 346 -5.72 -52.69 3.17
N SER A 347 -7.04 -52.81 2.99
CA SER A 347 -7.66 -53.06 1.68
C SER A 347 -7.42 -51.87 0.74
N VAL A 348 -7.59 -50.64 1.22
CA VAL A 348 -7.25 -49.43 0.46
C VAL A 348 -5.77 -49.36 0.13
N GLU A 349 -4.85 -49.97 0.85
CA GLU A 349 -3.41 -49.91 0.52
C GLU A 349 -2.96 -51.05 -0.41
N LEU A 350 -3.56 -52.23 -0.24
CA LEU A 350 -3.01 -53.47 -0.79
C LEU A 350 -3.82 -54.06 -1.96
N HIS A 351 -5.12 -53.79 -2.03
CA HIS A 351 -5.98 -54.33 -3.10
C HIS A 351 -5.85 -53.55 -4.40
N SER A 352 -6.10 -54.20 -5.54
CA SER A 352 -6.20 -53.48 -6.83
C SER A 352 -7.49 -52.64 -6.89
N PRO A 353 -7.59 -51.64 -7.78
CA PRO A 353 -8.84 -50.89 -7.99
C PRO A 353 -10.07 -51.76 -8.24
N CYS A 354 -9.90 -52.87 -8.96
CA CYS A 354 -10.97 -53.84 -9.21
C CYS A 354 -11.38 -54.58 -7.93
N ASP A 355 -10.41 -54.97 -7.12
CA ASP A 355 -10.64 -55.66 -5.85
C ASP A 355 -11.31 -54.74 -4.82
N VAL A 356 -10.93 -53.47 -4.77
CA VAL A 356 -11.61 -52.46 -3.93
C VAL A 356 -13.09 -52.34 -4.29
N ILE A 357 -13.42 -52.31 -5.59
CA ILE A 357 -14.83 -52.33 -6.03
C ILE A 357 -15.52 -53.65 -5.69
N GLY A 358 -14.83 -54.80 -5.84
CA GLY A 358 -15.34 -56.10 -5.41
C GLY A 358 -15.67 -56.15 -3.91
N LEU A 359 -14.81 -55.56 -3.09
CA LEU A 359 -15.02 -55.42 -1.64
C LEU A 359 -16.22 -54.53 -1.34
N CYS A 360 -16.35 -53.39 -2.02
CA CYS A 360 -17.49 -52.48 -1.89
C CYS A 360 -18.82 -53.17 -2.25
N LEU A 361 -18.84 -53.95 -3.33
CA LEU A 361 -20.02 -54.72 -3.73
C LEU A 361 -20.39 -55.79 -2.70
N GLY A 362 -19.38 -56.43 -2.08
CA GLY A 362 -19.59 -57.35 -0.96
C GLY A 362 -20.23 -56.67 0.25
N LEU A 363 -19.69 -55.52 0.66
CA LEU A 363 -20.22 -54.71 1.76
C LEU A 363 -21.65 -54.21 1.47
N HIS A 364 -21.93 -53.77 0.24
CA HIS A 364 -23.26 -53.32 -0.16
C HIS A 364 -24.29 -54.45 -0.10
N ARG A 365 -23.94 -55.65 -0.57
CA ARG A 365 -24.81 -56.84 -0.48
C ARG A 365 -25.14 -57.23 0.95
N ASP A 366 -24.21 -57.01 1.87
CA ASP A 366 -24.37 -57.24 3.30
C ASP A 366 -25.07 -56.07 4.03
N GLN A 367 -25.57 -55.06 3.30
CA GLN A 367 -26.25 -53.86 3.81
C GLN A 367 -25.35 -52.98 4.70
N LEU A 368 -24.04 -52.98 4.44
CA LEU A 368 -23.04 -52.17 5.14
C LEU A 368 -22.62 -50.97 4.30
N ASP A 369 -23.60 -50.17 3.87
CA ASP A 369 -23.42 -49.05 2.94
C ASP A 369 -22.45 -47.98 3.47
N GLU A 370 -22.51 -47.68 4.76
CA GLU A 370 -21.62 -46.70 5.41
C GLU A 370 -20.15 -47.14 5.35
N LEU A 371 -19.87 -48.44 5.48
CA LEU A 371 -18.52 -48.99 5.36
C LEU A 371 -18.06 -48.99 3.90
N ALA A 372 -18.95 -49.28 2.95
CA ALA A 372 -18.64 -49.21 1.52
C ALA A 372 -18.32 -47.77 1.09
N GLU A 373 -19.10 -46.78 1.53
CA GLU A 373 -18.83 -45.36 1.28
C GLU A 373 -17.53 -44.91 1.93
N SER A 374 -17.26 -45.35 3.17
CA SER A 374 -16.01 -45.03 3.88
C SER A 374 -14.78 -45.61 3.19
N LEU A 375 -14.88 -46.85 2.70
CA LEU A 375 -13.84 -47.52 1.93
C LEU A 375 -13.55 -46.77 0.63
N LEU A 376 -14.58 -46.43 -0.14
CA LEU A 376 -14.44 -45.66 -1.38
C LEU A 376 -13.87 -44.27 -1.11
N ALA A 377 -14.33 -43.59 -0.06
CA ALA A 377 -13.84 -42.25 0.29
C ALA A 377 -12.35 -42.30 0.66
N ALA A 378 -11.94 -43.29 1.45
CA ALA A 378 -10.54 -43.51 1.77
C ALA A 378 -9.71 -43.80 0.50
N ALA A 379 -10.21 -44.66 -0.40
CA ALA A 379 -9.52 -44.96 -1.65
C ALA A 379 -9.39 -43.72 -2.54
N PHE A 380 -10.45 -42.92 -2.68
CA PHE A 380 -10.41 -41.66 -3.42
C PHE A 380 -9.55 -40.59 -2.76
N VAL A 381 -9.22 -40.66 -1.47
CA VAL A 381 -8.32 -39.71 -0.82
C VAL A 381 -6.86 -40.15 -0.98
N VAL A 382 -6.56 -41.42 -0.71
CA VAL A 382 -5.18 -41.91 -0.52
C VAL A 382 -4.53 -42.35 -1.84
N ARG A 383 -5.29 -42.92 -2.78
CA ARG A 383 -4.71 -43.50 -4.00
C ARG A 383 -4.24 -42.43 -5.01
N PRO A 384 -3.29 -42.73 -5.89
CA PRO A 384 -2.95 -41.87 -7.03
C PRO A 384 -4.16 -41.59 -7.94
N VAL A 385 -4.11 -40.49 -8.69
CA VAL A 385 -5.21 -40.06 -9.59
C VAL A 385 -5.60 -41.16 -10.59
N ALA A 386 -4.61 -41.86 -11.17
CA ALA A 386 -4.86 -42.92 -12.14
C ALA A 386 -5.69 -44.08 -11.54
N GLU A 387 -5.40 -44.46 -10.29
CA GLU A 387 -6.12 -45.52 -9.59
C GLU A 387 -7.51 -45.07 -9.13
N ALA A 388 -7.65 -43.83 -8.67
CA ALA A 388 -8.96 -43.25 -8.36
C ALA A 388 -9.88 -43.26 -9.59
N VAL A 389 -9.36 -42.92 -10.78
CA VAL A 389 -10.12 -43.00 -12.04
C VAL A 389 -10.45 -44.44 -12.37
N ALA A 390 -9.52 -45.39 -12.18
CA ALA A 390 -9.78 -46.81 -12.39
C ALA A 390 -10.92 -47.33 -11.49
N ILE A 391 -10.96 -46.93 -10.21
CA ILE A 391 -12.05 -47.25 -9.28
C ILE A 391 -13.40 -46.76 -9.84
N ALA A 392 -13.46 -45.50 -10.28
CA ALA A 392 -14.68 -44.94 -10.89
C ALA A 392 -15.09 -45.65 -12.19
N VAL A 393 -14.11 -46.10 -12.99
CA VAL A 393 -14.37 -46.87 -14.22
C VAL A 393 -14.88 -48.27 -13.91
N TRP A 394 -14.31 -48.97 -12.93
CA TRP A 394 -14.75 -50.30 -12.53
C TRP A 394 -16.11 -50.31 -11.83
N ALA A 395 -16.46 -49.24 -11.11
CA ALA A 395 -17.78 -49.10 -10.50
C ALA A 395 -18.90 -48.86 -11.52
N ALA A 396 -18.57 -48.48 -12.75
CA ALA A 396 -19.56 -48.08 -13.73
C ALA A 396 -20.52 -49.21 -14.12
N GLY A 397 -21.82 -48.92 -14.10
CA GLY A 397 -22.87 -49.90 -14.39
C GLY A 397 -23.10 -50.91 -13.26
N THR A 398 -22.50 -50.70 -12.09
CA THR A 398 -22.72 -51.52 -10.89
C THR A 398 -23.59 -50.78 -9.88
N GLU A 399 -24.10 -51.50 -8.87
CA GLU A 399 -24.94 -50.95 -7.80
C GLU A 399 -24.20 -49.89 -6.95
N VAL A 400 -22.86 -49.94 -6.91
CA VAL A 400 -22.03 -48.99 -6.14
C VAL A 400 -21.63 -47.75 -6.92
N GLU A 401 -22.03 -47.59 -8.19
CA GLU A 401 -21.68 -46.40 -8.99
C GLU A 401 -22.12 -45.10 -8.29
N GLN A 402 -23.31 -45.08 -7.71
CA GLN A 402 -23.81 -43.91 -6.98
C GLN A 402 -22.97 -43.61 -5.74
N ALA A 403 -22.56 -44.64 -5.00
CA ALA A 403 -21.70 -44.50 -3.83
C ALA A 403 -20.33 -43.90 -4.20
N THR A 404 -19.78 -44.23 -5.37
CA THR A 404 -18.53 -43.61 -5.84
C THR A 404 -18.64 -42.10 -6.10
N VAL A 405 -19.81 -41.63 -6.55
CA VAL A 405 -20.05 -40.19 -6.75
C VAL A 405 -20.09 -39.46 -5.41
N THR A 406 -20.75 -40.04 -4.40
CA THR A 406 -20.81 -39.47 -3.04
C THR A 406 -19.44 -39.50 -2.36
N ALA A 407 -18.72 -40.63 -2.50
CA ALA A 407 -17.42 -40.87 -1.87
C ALA A 407 -16.28 -39.99 -2.41
N LEU A 408 -16.43 -39.38 -3.59
CA LEU A 408 -15.48 -38.40 -4.11
C LEU A 408 -15.49 -37.08 -3.31
N GLY A 409 -16.59 -36.75 -2.63
CA GLY A 409 -16.72 -35.52 -1.84
C GLY A 409 -15.57 -35.30 -0.82
N PRO A 410 -15.29 -36.27 0.06
CA PRO A 410 -14.13 -36.23 0.97
C PRO A 410 -12.77 -36.04 0.28
N ALA A 411 -12.56 -36.65 -0.89
CA ALA A 411 -11.32 -36.49 -1.65
C ALA A 411 -11.13 -35.05 -2.14
N PHE A 412 -12.22 -34.41 -2.56
CA PHE A 412 -12.22 -33.02 -2.96
C PHE A 412 -11.85 -32.05 -1.83
N GLY A 413 -12.05 -32.42 -0.56
CA GLY A 413 -11.59 -31.63 0.58
C GLY A 413 -10.12 -31.83 0.96
N ARG A 414 -9.49 -32.95 0.60
CA ARG A 414 -8.18 -33.37 1.14
C ARG A 414 -7.01 -33.38 0.15
N ARG A 415 -7.27 -33.55 -1.15
CA ARG A 415 -6.22 -33.62 -2.20
C ARG A 415 -5.53 -32.28 -2.48
N GLY A 416 -4.39 -32.28 -3.15
CA GLY A 416 -3.78 -31.03 -3.64
C GLY A 416 -4.62 -30.36 -4.74
N ALA A 417 -4.51 -29.03 -4.91
CA ALA A 417 -5.24 -28.32 -5.97
C ALA A 417 -4.90 -28.87 -7.37
N GLN A 418 -3.61 -29.12 -7.64
CA GLN A 418 -3.15 -29.72 -8.88
C GLN A 418 -3.72 -31.12 -9.12
N GLU A 419 -3.73 -31.98 -8.09
CA GLU A 419 -4.27 -33.35 -8.19
C GLU A 419 -5.77 -33.34 -8.50
N LEU A 420 -6.53 -32.35 -8.00
CA LEU A 420 -7.94 -32.21 -8.32
C LEU A 420 -8.19 -31.87 -9.78
N VAL A 421 -7.37 -30.98 -10.34
CA VAL A 421 -7.47 -30.63 -11.77
C VAL A 421 -7.10 -31.83 -12.63
N GLU A 422 -6.03 -32.56 -12.27
CA GLU A 422 -5.63 -33.80 -12.94
C GLU A 422 -6.72 -34.88 -12.86
N LEU A 423 -7.34 -35.05 -11.68
CA LEU A 423 -8.46 -35.96 -11.48
C LEU A 423 -9.68 -35.58 -12.32
N SER A 424 -10.03 -34.30 -12.37
CA SER A 424 -11.13 -33.80 -13.21
C SER A 424 -10.91 -34.13 -14.69
N ILE A 425 -9.71 -33.82 -15.21
CA ILE A 425 -9.33 -34.09 -16.60
C ILE A 425 -9.38 -35.60 -16.88
N ALA A 426 -8.80 -36.41 -16.00
CA ALA A 426 -8.72 -37.85 -16.19
C ALA A 426 -10.11 -38.53 -16.11
N LEU A 427 -10.99 -38.09 -15.19
CA LEU A 427 -12.38 -38.57 -15.13
C LEU A 427 -13.15 -38.22 -16.42
N ARG A 428 -13.00 -37.00 -16.94
CA ARG A 428 -13.64 -36.61 -18.22
C ARG A 428 -13.08 -37.41 -19.39
N ALA A 429 -11.77 -37.62 -19.45
CA ALA A 429 -11.13 -38.44 -20.49
C ALA A 429 -11.61 -39.90 -20.44
N ALA A 430 -11.92 -40.42 -19.25
CA ALA A 430 -12.49 -41.74 -19.05
C ALA A 430 -14.02 -41.81 -19.26
N GLY A 431 -14.67 -40.73 -19.72
CA GLY A 431 -16.13 -40.65 -19.94
C GLY A 431 -16.97 -40.55 -18.67
N ARG A 432 -16.35 -40.29 -17.51
CA ARG A 432 -17.00 -40.17 -16.20
C ARG A 432 -17.37 -38.73 -15.88
N HIS A 433 -18.17 -38.12 -16.76
CA HIS A 433 -18.60 -36.73 -16.63
C HIS A 433 -19.37 -36.46 -15.33
N ARG A 434 -20.22 -37.39 -14.90
CA ARG A 434 -20.99 -37.26 -13.65
C ARG A 434 -20.09 -37.09 -12.42
N HIS A 435 -18.99 -37.83 -12.36
CA HIS A 435 -18.00 -37.73 -11.28
C HIS A 435 -17.18 -36.44 -11.36
N ALA A 436 -16.85 -35.98 -12.57
CA ALA A 436 -16.14 -34.71 -12.76
C ALA A 436 -17.05 -33.50 -12.44
N ASP A 437 -18.34 -33.58 -12.76
CA ASP A 437 -19.30 -32.48 -12.58
C ASP A 437 -19.67 -32.24 -11.10
N THR A 438 -19.43 -33.20 -10.19
CA THR A 438 -19.61 -32.97 -8.75
C THR A 438 -18.44 -32.25 -8.10
N LEU A 439 -17.28 -32.18 -8.77
CA LEU A 439 -16.07 -31.58 -8.23
C LEU A 439 -16.25 -30.09 -7.90
N PRO A 440 -16.79 -29.22 -8.79
CA PRO A 440 -16.87 -27.80 -8.49
C PRO A 440 -17.66 -27.49 -7.22
N THR A 441 -18.82 -28.12 -7.05
CA THR A 441 -19.68 -27.95 -5.88
C THR A 441 -18.99 -28.44 -4.62
N ALA A 442 -18.39 -29.63 -4.65
CA ALA A 442 -17.74 -30.20 -3.47
C ALA A 442 -16.46 -29.45 -3.06
N VAL A 443 -15.68 -28.95 -4.02
CA VAL A 443 -14.53 -28.07 -3.74
C VAL A 443 -15.01 -26.80 -3.05
N ALA A 444 -16.03 -26.14 -3.61
CA ALA A 444 -16.56 -24.91 -3.05
C ALA A 444 -17.12 -25.12 -1.63
N GLU A 445 -17.83 -26.22 -1.37
CA GLU A 445 -18.45 -26.50 -0.06
C GLU A 445 -17.47 -26.94 1.02
N ARG A 446 -16.46 -27.75 0.67
CA ARG A 446 -15.63 -28.46 1.66
C ARG A 446 -14.29 -27.80 1.94
N ARG A 447 -13.79 -26.97 1.03
CA ARG A 447 -12.51 -26.29 1.21
C ARG A 447 -12.65 -24.95 1.91
N ASP A 448 -11.55 -24.51 2.51
CA ASP A 448 -11.38 -23.12 2.92
C ASP A 448 -11.22 -22.23 1.69
N ALA A 449 -11.43 -20.93 1.91
CA ALA A 449 -11.43 -19.93 0.84
C ALA A 449 -10.10 -19.82 0.09
N ARG A 450 -8.95 -20.04 0.76
CA ARG A 450 -7.64 -19.96 0.12
C ARG A 450 -7.45 -21.14 -0.82
N ALA A 451 -7.74 -22.35 -0.35
CA ALA A 451 -7.66 -23.55 -1.15
C ALA A 451 -8.67 -23.56 -2.32
N VAL A 452 -9.80 -22.85 -2.21
CA VAL A 452 -10.72 -22.60 -3.33
C VAL A 452 -10.05 -21.72 -4.41
N VAL A 453 -9.39 -20.62 -4.01
CA VAL A 453 -8.66 -19.76 -4.97
C VAL A 453 -7.54 -20.53 -5.66
N ASP A 454 -6.76 -21.31 -4.91
CA ASP A 454 -5.68 -22.13 -5.48
C ASP A 454 -6.21 -23.11 -6.55
N VAL A 455 -7.40 -23.70 -6.32
CA VAL A 455 -8.05 -24.60 -7.29
C VAL A 455 -8.56 -23.84 -8.51
N ILE A 456 -9.15 -22.65 -8.33
CA ILE A 456 -9.61 -21.78 -9.43
C ILE A 456 -8.43 -21.39 -10.33
N GLU A 457 -7.30 -21.01 -9.73
CA GLU A 457 -6.06 -20.69 -10.47
C GLU A 457 -5.56 -21.91 -11.25
N CYS A 458 -5.46 -23.07 -10.60
CA CYS A 458 -5.03 -24.31 -11.26
C CYS A 458 -5.95 -24.70 -12.44
N PHE A 459 -7.27 -24.53 -12.30
CA PHE A 459 -8.21 -24.79 -13.41
C PHE A 459 -8.01 -23.79 -14.56
N THR A 460 -7.83 -22.51 -14.24
CA THR A 460 -7.61 -21.45 -15.23
C THR A 460 -6.32 -21.66 -16.00
N ASP A 461 -5.23 -22.02 -15.31
CA ASP A 461 -3.92 -22.30 -15.92
C ASP A 461 -3.95 -23.51 -16.87
N ARG A 462 -4.84 -24.48 -16.61
CA ARG A 462 -5.06 -25.64 -17.48
C ARG A 462 -6.12 -25.40 -18.56
N GLY A 463 -6.64 -24.17 -18.70
CA GLY A 463 -7.63 -23.79 -19.71
C GLY A 463 -9.06 -24.26 -19.43
N LEU A 464 -9.36 -24.70 -18.20
CA LEU A 464 -10.67 -25.18 -17.77
C LEU A 464 -11.49 -24.08 -17.10
N THR A 465 -11.65 -22.95 -17.80
CA THR A 465 -12.30 -21.75 -17.25
C THR A 465 -13.74 -22.00 -16.82
N SER A 466 -14.49 -22.86 -17.51
CA SER A 466 -15.87 -23.21 -17.14
C SER A 466 -15.98 -23.91 -15.79
N GLU A 467 -14.97 -24.71 -15.41
CA GLU A 467 -14.94 -25.36 -14.09
C GLU A 467 -14.53 -24.37 -13.00
N ALA A 468 -13.55 -23.52 -13.30
CA ALA A 468 -13.16 -22.41 -12.43
C ALA A 468 -14.37 -21.49 -12.13
N ASP A 469 -15.14 -21.12 -13.16
CA ASP A 469 -16.34 -20.29 -13.03
C ASP A 469 -17.43 -20.98 -12.18
N ARG A 470 -17.59 -22.30 -12.30
CA ARG A 470 -18.54 -23.07 -11.48
C ARG A 470 -18.11 -23.13 -10.01
N VAL A 471 -16.83 -23.41 -9.74
CA VAL A 471 -16.28 -23.40 -8.37
C VAL A 471 -16.50 -22.01 -7.77
N PHE A 472 -16.16 -20.97 -8.54
CA PHE A 472 -16.27 -19.59 -8.11
C PHE A 472 -17.73 -19.19 -7.82
N ALA A 473 -18.66 -19.53 -8.71
CA ALA A 473 -20.08 -19.24 -8.54
C ALA A 473 -20.65 -19.88 -7.26
N VAL A 474 -20.35 -21.16 -7.00
CA VAL A 474 -20.82 -21.84 -5.78
C VAL A 474 -20.17 -21.27 -4.53
N ALA A 475 -18.87 -20.93 -4.59
CA ALA A 475 -18.15 -20.36 -3.44
C ALA A 475 -18.72 -19.01 -2.99
N GLN A 476 -19.24 -18.21 -3.92
CA GLN A 476 -19.88 -16.92 -3.62
C GLN A 476 -21.24 -17.05 -2.91
N GLU A 477 -21.89 -18.21 -2.99
CA GLU A 477 -23.20 -18.46 -2.37
C GLU A 477 -23.10 -18.96 -0.92
N ARG A 478 -21.87 -19.10 -0.41
CA ARG A 478 -21.61 -19.56 0.96
C ARG A 478 -21.88 -18.46 1.99
N SER A 479 -21.66 -18.80 3.25
CA SER A 479 -21.84 -17.90 4.38
C SER A 479 -20.93 -16.66 4.29
N VAL A 480 -21.38 -15.55 4.90
CA VAL A 480 -20.64 -14.27 4.95
C VAL A 480 -19.17 -14.44 5.38
N PRO A 481 -18.82 -15.23 6.43
CA PRO A 481 -17.43 -15.42 6.81
C PRO A 481 -16.59 -16.10 5.72
N HIS A 482 -17.19 -17.02 4.95
CA HIS A 482 -16.49 -17.67 3.85
C HIS A 482 -16.25 -16.72 2.68
N VAL A 483 -17.26 -15.93 2.31
CA VAL A 483 -17.14 -14.92 1.24
C VAL A 483 -16.09 -13.87 1.60
N LEU A 484 -16.04 -13.41 2.85
CA LEU A 484 -15.00 -12.50 3.32
C LEU A 484 -13.60 -13.13 3.23
N ALA A 485 -13.46 -14.40 3.65
CA ALA A 485 -12.20 -15.12 3.52
C ALA A 485 -11.80 -15.30 2.03
N LEU A 486 -12.78 -15.52 1.15
CA LEU A 486 -12.59 -15.63 -0.30
C LEU A 486 -12.11 -14.31 -0.90
N VAL A 487 -12.74 -13.20 -0.55
CA VAL A 487 -12.32 -11.85 -0.97
C VAL A 487 -10.87 -11.58 -0.54
N ARG A 488 -10.50 -11.90 0.71
CA ARG A 488 -9.13 -11.73 1.19
C ARG A 488 -8.14 -12.61 0.41
N ALA A 489 -8.49 -13.87 0.16
CA ALA A 489 -7.67 -14.78 -0.63
C ALA A 489 -7.47 -14.27 -2.08
N LEU A 490 -8.53 -13.76 -2.72
CA LEU A 490 -8.47 -13.17 -4.06
C LEU A 490 -7.59 -11.92 -4.11
N VAL A 491 -7.69 -11.04 -3.10
CA VAL A 491 -6.84 -9.84 -3.01
C VAL A 491 -5.37 -10.24 -2.85
N GLN A 492 -5.08 -11.23 -2.02
CA GLN A 492 -3.72 -11.78 -1.85
C GLN A 492 -3.19 -12.41 -3.15
N GLY A 493 -4.05 -13.10 -3.91
CA GLY A 493 -3.77 -13.64 -5.24
C GLY A 493 -3.70 -12.60 -6.37
N ARG A 494 -3.79 -11.29 -6.07
CA ARG A 494 -3.79 -10.17 -7.03
C ARG A 494 -5.01 -10.15 -7.97
N HIS A 495 -6.10 -10.82 -7.61
CA HIS A 495 -7.38 -10.80 -8.33
C HIS A 495 -8.35 -9.77 -7.75
N SER A 496 -7.91 -8.53 -7.55
CA SER A 496 -8.71 -7.48 -6.90
C SER A 496 -10.01 -7.15 -7.65
N GLY A 497 -10.03 -7.30 -8.98
CA GLY A 497 -11.24 -7.12 -9.79
C GLY A 497 -12.30 -8.19 -9.51
N ALA A 498 -11.88 -9.46 -9.41
CA ALA A 498 -12.78 -10.56 -9.05
C ALA A 498 -13.31 -10.38 -7.62
N ALA A 499 -12.45 -9.98 -6.68
CA ALA A 499 -12.85 -9.67 -5.31
C ALA A 499 -13.95 -8.59 -5.24
N GLY A 500 -13.82 -7.53 -6.05
CA GLY A 500 -14.85 -6.49 -6.17
C GLY A 500 -16.18 -7.01 -6.70
N GLY A 501 -16.15 -7.85 -7.75
CA GLY A 501 -17.36 -8.46 -8.31
C GLY A 501 -18.11 -9.38 -7.33
N VAL A 502 -17.36 -10.15 -6.53
CA VAL A 502 -17.93 -10.98 -5.45
C VAL A 502 -18.67 -10.11 -4.44
N LEU A 503 -18.06 -9.00 -4.01
CA LEU A 503 -18.65 -8.08 -3.04
C LEU A 503 -19.90 -7.40 -3.59
N GLU A 504 -19.88 -6.95 -4.85
CA GLU A 504 -21.06 -6.35 -5.51
C GLU A 504 -22.24 -7.32 -5.55
N GLN A 505 -22.00 -8.57 -5.93
CA GLN A 505 -23.04 -9.60 -5.97
C GLN A 505 -23.53 -9.99 -4.58
N ALA A 506 -22.63 -10.02 -3.59
CA ALA A 506 -22.96 -10.31 -2.21
C ALA A 506 -23.83 -9.21 -1.57
N VAL A 507 -23.48 -7.94 -1.81
CA VAL A 507 -24.23 -6.76 -1.34
C VAL A 507 -25.68 -6.76 -1.83
N ALA A 508 -25.95 -7.27 -3.03
CA ALA A 508 -27.32 -7.38 -3.55
C ALA A 508 -28.20 -8.37 -2.75
N ARG A 509 -27.59 -9.27 -1.97
CA ARG A 509 -28.27 -10.36 -1.24
C ARG A 509 -28.23 -10.18 0.28
N TRP A 510 -27.21 -9.48 0.78
CA TRP A 510 -26.96 -9.34 2.21
C TRP A 510 -27.83 -8.25 2.86
N SER A 511 -28.08 -8.45 4.15
CA SER A 511 -28.71 -7.45 5.02
C SER A 511 -27.74 -6.33 5.38
N ALA A 512 -28.26 -5.18 5.81
CA ALA A 512 -27.44 -4.03 6.25
C ALA A 512 -26.41 -4.41 7.34
N ARG A 513 -26.77 -5.33 8.24
CA ARG A 513 -25.89 -5.81 9.32
C ARG A 513 -24.72 -6.64 8.79
N GLU A 514 -24.97 -7.52 7.82
CA GLU A 514 -23.93 -8.36 7.20
C GLU A 514 -22.96 -7.49 6.39
N ILE A 515 -23.49 -6.49 5.67
CA ILE A 515 -22.69 -5.50 4.94
C ILE A 515 -21.83 -4.68 5.92
N ALA A 516 -22.42 -4.14 6.99
CA ALA A 516 -21.69 -3.39 8.01
C ALA A 516 -20.54 -4.20 8.62
N THR A 517 -20.83 -5.45 9.01
CA THR A 517 -19.81 -6.38 9.54
C THR A 517 -18.67 -6.59 8.54
N THR A 518 -19.01 -6.80 7.26
CA THR A 518 -18.03 -7.02 6.20
C THR A 518 -17.16 -5.79 5.95
N VAL A 519 -17.76 -4.60 5.87
CA VAL A 519 -17.04 -3.33 5.68
C VAL A 519 -16.06 -3.11 6.83
N THR A 520 -16.51 -3.31 8.06
CA THR A 520 -15.68 -3.19 9.26
C THR A 520 -14.55 -4.22 9.31
N ASP A 521 -14.82 -5.47 8.95
CA ASP A 521 -13.80 -6.52 8.90
C ASP A 521 -12.75 -6.28 7.79
N LEU A 522 -13.16 -5.73 6.65
CA LEU A 522 -12.24 -5.33 5.58
C LEU A 522 -11.40 -4.12 6.00
N TYR A 523 -12.00 -3.16 6.69
CA TYR A 523 -11.29 -2.02 7.27
C TYR A 523 -10.23 -2.48 8.27
N ASN A 524 -10.61 -3.33 9.24
CA ASN A 524 -9.72 -3.82 10.30
C ASN A 524 -8.59 -4.72 9.78
N THR A 525 -8.66 -5.15 8.52
CA THR A 525 -7.60 -5.92 7.86
C THR A 525 -6.85 -5.12 6.80
N ASP A 526 -7.01 -3.79 6.77
CA ASP A 526 -6.37 -2.86 5.83
C ASP A 526 -6.73 -3.09 4.34
N HIS A 527 -7.87 -3.72 4.06
CA HIS A 527 -8.40 -3.92 2.70
C HIS A 527 -9.31 -2.75 2.30
N PHE A 528 -8.80 -1.52 2.44
CA PHE A 528 -9.57 -0.28 2.26
C PHE A 528 -10.27 -0.15 0.90
N PRO A 529 -9.66 -0.50 -0.26
CA PRO A 529 -10.35 -0.40 -1.55
C PRO A 529 -11.60 -1.28 -1.62
N GLN A 530 -11.55 -2.49 -1.05
CA GLN A 530 -12.67 -3.42 -1.01
C GLN A 530 -13.72 -2.98 0.00
N ALA A 531 -13.32 -2.44 1.15
CA ALA A 531 -14.24 -1.86 2.12
C ALA A 531 -15.01 -0.68 1.51
N ALA A 532 -14.30 0.24 0.83
CA ALA A 532 -14.89 1.37 0.13
C ALA A 532 -15.84 0.93 -1.00
N GLN A 533 -15.44 -0.05 -1.81
CA GLN A 533 -16.30 -0.58 -2.88
C GLN A 533 -17.56 -1.23 -2.31
N THR A 534 -17.45 -2.00 -1.23
CA THR A 534 -18.59 -2.65 -0.57
C THR A 534 -19.59 -1.61 -0.05
N LEU A 535 -19.10 -0.58 0.65
CA LEU A 535 -19.95 0.50 1.15
C LEU A 535 -20.63 1.22 -0.02
N MET A 536 -19.86 1.64 -1.03
CA MET A 536 -20.43 2.36 -2.17
C MET A 536 -21.45 1.50 -2.92
N SER A 537 -21.20 0.22 -3.12
CA SER A 537 -22.16 -0.69 -3.78
C SER A 537 -23.46 -0.80 -2.97
N ALA A 538 -23.36 -0.82 -1.64
CA ALA A 538 -24.52 -0.86 -0.76
C ALA A 538 -25.34 0.44 -0.84
N LEU A 539 -24.69 1.60 -0.91
CA LEU A 539 -25.35 2.89 -1.06
C LEU A 539 -26.05 3.08 -2.43
N HIS A 540 -25.58 2.40 -3.47
CA HIS A 540 -26.26 2.37 -4.76
C HIS A 540 -27.43 1.36 -4.79
N SER A 541 -27.48 0.43 -3.83
CA SER A 541 -28.51 -0.59 -3.80
C SER A 541 -29.82 -0.03 -3.24
N PRO A 542 -30.95 -0.15 -3.96
CA PRO A 542 -32.25 0.32 -3.47
C PRO A 542 -32.77 -0.52 -2.29
N THR A 543 -32.15 -1.66 -2.00
CA THR A 543 -32.59 -2.60 -0.95
C THR A 543 -32.05 -2.24 0.44
N VAL A 544 -31.03 -1.40 0.53
CA VAL A 544 -30.33 -1.10 1.79
C VAL A 544 -30.55 0.36 2.17
N GLU A 545 -31.19 0.60 3.30
CA GLU A 545 -31.33 1.96 3.83
C GLU A 545 -29.99 2.47 4.38
N THR A 546 -29.45 3.55 3.79
CA THR A 546 -28.16 4.16 4.17
C THR A 546 -28.05 4.45 5.68
N ARG A 547 -29.10 5.02 6.28
CA ARG A 547 -29.13 5.34 7.72
C ARG A 547 -28.96 4.10 8.58
N LEU A 548 -29.66 3.03 8.24
CA LEU A 548 -29.58 1.78 8.98
C LEU A 548 -28.19 1.15 8.82
N LEU A 549 -27.64 1.14 7.60
CA LEU A 549 -26.29 0.63 7.35
C LEU A 549 -25.24 1.37 8.18
N LEU A 550 -25.24 2.71 8.14
CA LEU A 550 -24.25 3.50 8.86
C LEU A 550 -24.42 3.40 10.38
N HIS A 551 -25.65 3.32 10.90
CA HIS A 551 -25.88 3.03 12.31
C HIS A 551 -25.28 1.67 12.71
N GLN A 552 -25.42 0.63 11.88
CA GLN A 552 -24.83 -0.69 12.15
C GLN A 552 -23.31 -0.66 12.08
N VAL A 553 -22.71 0.16 11.20
CA VAL A 553 -21.26 0.38 11.17
C VAL A 553 -20.80 1.09 12.44
N ASP A 554 -21.60 2.02 12.97
CA ASP A 554 -21.26 2.78 14.19
C ASP A 554 -21.28 1.91 15.46
N GLU A 555 -22.04 0.82 15.47
CA GLU A 555 -22.05 -0.16 16.57
C GLU A 555 -20.72 -0.95 16.69
N VAL A 556 -19.84 -0.90 15.68
CA VAL A 556 -18.61 -1.70 15.61
C VAL A 556 -17.39 -0.80 15.33
N SER A 557 -16.29 -1.02 16.06
CA SER A 557 -15.02 -0.30 15.81
C SER A 557 -14.52 -0.57 14.38
N PRO A 558 -14.25 0.47 13.55
CA PRO A 558 -13.85 1.82 13.94
C PRO A 558 -14.96 2.89 13.99
N GLY A 559 -16.21 2.55 13.66
CA GLY A 559 -17.33 3.49 13.58
C GLY A 559 -17.58 4.05 12.18
N ALA A 560 -18.75 4.67 11.98
CA ALA A 560 -19.19 5.13 10.66
C ALA A 560 -18.33 6.28 10.11
N GLU A 561 -17.87 7.18 10.98
CA GLU A 561 -17.01 8.30 10.64
C GLU A 561 -15.70 7.85 9.99
N ALA A 562 -14.95 6.95 10.65
CA ALA A 562 -13.68 6.43 10.14
C ALA A 562 -13.83 5.67 8.81
N VAL A 563 -14.94 4.93 8.64
CA VAL A 563 -15.24 4.25 7.37
C VAL A 563 -15.51 5.25 6.26
N VAL A 564 -16.28 6.31 6.54
CA VAL A 564 -16.59 7.38 5.58
C VAL A 564 -15.34 8.19 5.20
N GLU A 565 -14.49 8.50 6.17
CA GLU A 565 -13.17 9.12 5.94
C GLU A 565 -12.31 8.26 5.01
N MET A 566 -12.27 6.95 5.26
CA MET A 566 -11.52 6.00 4.43
C MET A 566 -12.05 5.96 3.00
N VAL A 567 -13.36 6.01 2.78
CA VAL A 567 -13.92 6.05 1.41
C VAL A 567 -13.59 7.37 0.72
N ALA A 568 -13.63 8.49 1.43
CA ALA A 568 -13.23 9.79 0.88
C ALA A 568 -11.72 9.81 0.52
N ASP A 569 -10.87 9.23 1.37
CA ASP A 569 -9.41 9.20 1.20
C ASP A 569 -8.94 8.21 0.14
N THR A 570 -9.58 7.06 -0.02
CA THR A 570 -9.19 6.05 -1.04
C THR A 570 -9.94 6.20 -2.37
N GLY A 571 -11.09 6.88 -2.36
CA GLY A 571 -11.99 7.00 -3.51
C GLY A 571 -11.56 7.99 -4.59
N SER A 572 -12.16 7.84 -5.78
CA SER A 572 -12.14 8.85 -6.83
C SER A 572 -13.00 10.07 -6.43
N PRO A 573 -12.76 11.26 -7.01
CA PRO A 573 -13.53 12.45 -6.65
C PRO A 573 -15.04 12.28 -6.93
N GLU A 574 -15.41 11.52 -7.95
CA GLU A 574 -16.82 11.19 -8.26
C GLU A 574 -17.44 10.31 -7.18
N ARG A 575 -16.69 9.31 -6.68
CA ARG A 575 -17.18 8.43 -5.59
C ARG A 575 -17.37 9.21 -4.30
N ALA A 576 -16.41 10.06 -3.94
CA ALA A 576 -16.53 10.92 -2.76
C ALA A 576 -17.73 11.88 -2.88
N ALA A 577 -17.94 12.46 -4.07
CA ALA A 577 -19.08 13.35 -4.31
C ALA A 577 -20.42 12.60 -4.21
N HIS A 578 -20.49 11.38 -4.75
CA HIS A 578 -21.67 10.55 -4.63
C HIS A 578 -21.96 10.16 -3.18
N LEU A 579 -20.93 9.75 -2.43
CA LEU A 579 -21.06 9.45 -1.00
C LEU A 579 -21.63 10.64 -0.23
N LEU A 580 -21.10 11.84 -0.44
CA LEU A 580 -21.61 13.06 0.20
C LEU A 580 -23.08 13.30 -0.14
N LEU A 581 -23.46 13.17 -1.41
CA LEU A 581 -24.85 13.36 -1.85
C LEU A 581 -25.80 12.34 -1.22
N CYS A 582 -25.40 11.08 -1.12
CA CYS A 582 -26.18 10.06 -0.40
C CYS A 582 -26.38 10.47 1.07
N LEU A 583 -25.31 10.88 1.75
CA LEU A 583 -25.37 11.31 3.15
C LEU A 583 -26.26 12.55 3.35
N GLU A 584 -26.20 13.55 2.47
CA GLU A 584 -27.09 14.72 2.52
C GLU A 584 -28.57 14.32 2.32
N ASN A 585 -28.86 13.52 1.30
CA ASN A 585 -30.22 13.08 0.98
C ASN A 585 -30.82 12.24 2.10
N ASP A 586 -29.99 11.43 2.73
CA ASP A 586 -30.35 10.63 3.90
C ASP A 586 -30.24 11.42 5.20
N GLY A 587 -30.08 12.75 5.19
CA GLY A 587 -30.11 13.60 6.38
C GLY A 587 -29.05 13.26 7.43
N LEU A 588 -27.84 12.91 6.99
CA LEU A 588 -26.64 12.66 7.80
C LEU A 588 -25.58 13.76 7.56
N PRO A 589 -25.89 15.03 7.90
CA PRO A 589 -25.04 16.17 7.53
C PRO A 589 -23.66 16.16 8.22
N LEU A 590 -23.54 15.55 9.40
CA LEU A 590 -22.26 15.44 10.11
C LEU A 590 -21.26 14.55 9.33
N LEU A 591 -21.71 13.39 8.86
CA LEU A 591 -20.87 12.51 8.03
C LEU A 591 -20.59 13.12 6.65
N ALA A 592 -21.56 13.85 6.09
CA ALA A 592 -21.36 14.59 4.84
C ALA A 592 -20.26 15.66 4.99
N GLU A 593 -20.22 16.37 6.13
CA GLU A 593 -19.17 17.33 6.45
C GLU A 593 -17.80 16.65 6.52
N VAL A 594 -17.71 15.48 7.15
CA VAL A 594 -16.47 14.69 7.23
C VAL A 594 -15.95 14.35 5.83
N VAL A 595 -16.80 13.87 4.91
CA VAL A 595 -16.39 13.62 3.50
C VAL A 595 -15.87 14.90 2.84
N PHE A 596 -16.56 16.02 3.06
CA PHE A 596 -16.21 17.31 2.49
C PHE A 596 -14.83 17.78 2.98
N GLU A 597 -14.62 17.80 4.30
CA GLU A 597 -13.37 18.21 4.93
C GLU A 597 -12.22 17.28 4.53
N GLN A 598 -12.42 15.97 4.62
CA GLN A 598 -11.41 14.97 4.29
C GLN A 598 -10.96 15.10 2.83
N THR A 599 -11.90 15.27 1.91
CA THR A 599 -11.58 15.43 0.48
C THR A 599 -10.83 16.72 0.21
N LEU A 600 -11.15 17.83 0.88
CA LEU A 600 -10.47 19.11 0.66
C LEU A 600 -9.08 19.20 1.29
N THR A 601 -8.88 18.54 2.43
CA THR A 601 -7.65 18.63 3.22
C THR A 601 -6.60 17.63 2.74
N HIS A 602 -6.99 16.40 2.40
CA HIS A 602 -6.06 15.32 2.09
C HIS A 602 -5.81 15.13 0.60
N LYS A 603 -6.73 15.58 -0.28
CA LYS A 603 -6.57 15.42 -1.73
C LYS A 603 -5.86 16.63 -2.36
N PRO A 604 -5.12 16.42 -3.46
CA PRO A 604 -4.59 17.53 -4.24
C PRO A 604 -5.72 18.40 -4.79
N THR A 605 -5.46 19.72 -4.91
CA THR A 605 -6.44 20.75 -5.34
C THR A 605 -7.15 20.42 -6.65
N GLY A 606 -6.50 19.69 -7.56
CA GLY A 606 -7.11 19.18 -8.79
C GLY A 606 -8.22 18.15 -8.56
N HIS A 607 -7.99 17.18 -7.67
CA HIS A 607 -8.99 16.18 -7.29
C HIS A 607 -10.13 16.82 -6.51
N ALA A 608 -9.80 17.67 -5.53
CA ALA A 608 -10.79 18.46 -4.79
C ALA A 608 -11.65 19.31 -5.73
N GLY A 609 -11.06 19.93 -6.76
CA GLY A 609 -11.79 20.69 -7.76
C GLY A 609 -12.76 19.84 -8.59
N GLN A 610 -12.37 18.61 -8.97
CA GLN A 610 -13.28 17.69 -9.66
C GLN A 610 -14.45 17.28 -8.75
N PHE A 611 -14.17 16.95 -7.49
CA PHE A 611 -15.18 16.63 -6.47
C PHE A 611 -16.20 17.77 -6.32
N LEU A 612 -15.76 19.01 -6.10
CA LEU A 612 -16.64 20.18 -6.01
C LEU A 612 -17.40 20.45 -7.32
N GLY A 613 -16.79 20.14 -8.46
CA GLY A 613 -17.43 20.24 -9.77
C GLY A 613 -18.63 19.29 -9.91
N VAL A 614 -18.49 18.05 -9.45
CA VAL A 614 -19.59 17.07 -9.42
C VAL A 614 -20.69 17.51 -8.46
N LEU A 615 -20.33 17.98 -7.25
CA LEU A 615 -21.32 18.47 -6.28
C LEU A 615 -22.10 19.67 -6.80
N ALA A 616 -21.44 20.61 -7.49
CA ALA A 616 -22.09 21.76 -8.11
C ALA A 616 -23.08 21.35 -9.21
N GLN A 617 -22.72 20.35 -10.03
CA GLN A 617 -23.61 19.83 -11.10
C GLN A 617 -24.85 19.14 -10.52
N SER A 618 -24.70 18.44 -9.39
CA SER A 618 -25.79 17.77 -8.69
C SER A 618 -26.65 18.70 -7.84
N GLY A 619 -26.24 19.96 -7.64
CA GLY A 619 -26.97 20.92 -6.81
C GLY A 619 -26.89 20.63 -5.30
N ALA A 620 -25.78 20.06 -4.83
CA ALA A 620 -25.55 19.74 -3.42
C ALA A 620 -25.76 20.95 -2.50
N ALA A 621 -26.32 20.75 -1.29
CA ALA A 621 -26.63 21.84 -0.37
C ALA A 621 -25.36 22.56 0.12
N VAL A 622 -24.29 21.79 0.38
CA VAL A 622 -22.95 22.31 0.72
C VAL A 622 -22.34 23.22 -0.35
N MET A 623 -22.81 23.15 -1.60
CA MET A 623 -22.34 23.99 -2.70
C MET A 623 -23.16 25.27 -2.89
N SER A 624 -24.19 25.49 -2.09
CA SER A 624 -24.96 26.74 -2.13
C SER A 624 -24.09 27.93 -1.72
N GLU A 625 -24.28 29.07 -2.39
CA GLU A 625 -23.51 30.30 -2.09
C GLU A 625 -23.64 30.71 -0.62
N ALA A 626 -24.81 30.48 -0.01
CA ALA A 626 -25.08 30.76 1.39
C ALA A 626 -24.27 29.84 2.33
N ALA A 627 -24.26 28.53 2.08
CA ALA A 627 -23.51 27.56 2.89
C ALA A 627 -22.00 27.82 2.79
N LEU A 628 -21.49 28.09 1.59
CA LEU A 628 -20.09 28.41 1.37
C LEU A 628 -19.66 29.71 2.06
N TYR A 629 -20.53 30.74 2.02
CA TYR A 629 -20.30 31.99 2.75
C TYR A 629 -20.28 31.78 4.27
N GLU A 630 -21.24 31.00 4.80
CA GLU A 630 -21.32 30.68 6.23
C GLU A 630 -20.09 29.89 6.70
N ARG A 631 -19.65 28.88 5.93
CA ARG A 631 -18.42 28.12 6.21
C ARG A 631 -17.18 29.02 6.21
N ALA A 632 -17.06 29.91 5.23
CA ALA A 632 -15.96 30.86 5.18
C ALA A 632 -15.97 31.87 6.35
N CYS A 633 -17.14 32.09 6.95
CA CYS A 633 -17.32 32.95 8.12
C CYS A 633 -17.05 32.25 9.45
N SER A 634 -17.15 30.93 9.51
CA SER A 634 -16.91 30.13 10.72
C SER A 634 -15.47 29.59 10.82
N ALA A 635 -14.80 29.38 9.69
CA ALA A 635 -13.43 28.89 9.64
C ALA A 635 -12.38 30.02 9.71
N ALA A 636 -11.15 29.68 10.12
CA ALA A 636 -10.03 30.61 10.06
C ALA A 636 -9.67 30.90 8.59
N GLY A 637 -9.36 32.17 8.29
CA GLY A 637 -9.04 32.61 6.93
C GLY A 637 -8.02 31.71 6.19
N PRO A 638 -6.89 31.32 6.82
CA PRO A 638 -5.89 30.45 6.20
C PRO A 638 -6.39 29.08 5.74
N ASP A 639 -7.34 28.49 6.47
CA ASP A 639 -7.84 27.14 6.22
C ASP A 639 -8.76 27.09 4.99
N MET A 640 -9.21 28.24 4.49
CA MET A 640 -10.02 28.35 3.28
C MET A 640 -9.19 28.33 1.98
N ALA A 641 -7.86 28.36 2.06
CA ALA A 641 -7.00 28.34 0.88
C ALA A 641 -7.22 27.11 -0.04
N PRO A 642 -7.30 25.86 0.47
CA PRO A 642 -7.59 24.69 -0.35
C PRO A 642 -8.96 24.77 -1.02
N LEU A 643 -10.00 25.19 -0.30
CA LEU A 643 -11.36 25.34 -0.83
C LEU A 643 -11.41 26.36 -1.97
N LEU A 644 -10.81 27.53 -1.80
CA LEU A 644 -10.78 28.58 -2.83
C LEU A 644 -10.08 28.11 -4.12
N LEU A 645 -8.93 27.42 -4.00
CA LEU A 645 -8.22 26.87 -5.14
C LEU A 645 -8.99 25.73 -5.82
N ALA A 646 -9.63 24.87 -5.03
CA ALA A 646 -10.48 23.79 -5.55
C ALA A 646 -11.70 24.35 -6.31
N LEU A 647 -12.38 25.37 -5.78
CA LEU A 647 -13.50 26.05 -6.44
C LEU A 647 -13.08 26.74 -7.74
N ALA A 648 -11.91 27.41 -7.75
CA ALA A 648 -11.37 28.00 -8.96
C ALA A 648 -11.00 26.92 -10.01
N THR A 649 -10.50 25.77 -9.56
CA THR A 649 -10.23 24.62 -10.43
C THR A 649 -11.52 24.03 -11.00
N ALA A 650 -12.59 24.00 -10.21
CA ALA A 650 -13.93 23.61 -10.62
C ALA A 650 -14.65 24.65 -11.50
N ARG A 651 -14.03 25.82 -11.75
CA ARG A 651 -14.58 26.97 -12.49
C ARG A 651 -15.88 27.52 -11.91
N GLN A 652 -16.00 27.51 -10.58
CA GLN A 652 -17.17 28.02 -9.87
C GLN A 652 -16.94 29.45 -9.38
N ASP A 653 -16.83 30.41 -10.30
CA ASP A 653 -16.43 31.80 -9.98
C ASP A 653 -17.36 32.47 -8.96
N LYS A 654 -18.67 32.21 -9.02
CA LYS A 654 -19.62 32.75 -8.03
C LYS A 654 -19.36 32.21 -6.62
N ALA A 655 -19.09 30.90 -6.52
CA ALA A 655 -18.77 30.24 -5.27
C ALA A 655 -17.44 30.76 -4.69
N VAL A 656 -16.42 30.99 -5.54
CA VAL A 656 -15.16 31.63 -5.12
C VAL A 656 -15.44 33.02 -4.54
N GLY A 657 -16.30 33.81 -5.20
CA GLY A 657 -16.72 35.12 -4.71
C GLY A 657 -17.41 35.08 -3.34
N SER A 658 -18.32 34.13 -3.13
CA SER A 658 -19.02 33.95 -1.85
C SER A 658 -18.07 33.55 -0.71
N VAL A 659 -17.14 32.61 -0.96
CA VAL A 659 -16.12 32.23 0.03
C VAL A 659 -15.18 33.41 0.32
N ALA A 660 -14.72 34.11 -0.73
CA ALA A 660 -13.85 35.28 -0.58
C ALA A 660 -14.51 36.39 0.24
N LEU A 661 -15.82 36.62 0.06
CA LEU A 661 -16.58 37.59 0.85
C LEU A 661 -16.67 37.17 2.34
N GLY A 662 -16.85 35.88 2.61
CA GLY A 662 -16.87 35.34 3.97
C GLY A 662 -15.52 35.51 4.68
N CYS A 663 -14.42 35.16 4.01
CA CYS A 663 -13.07 35.27 4.57
C CYS A 663 -12.68 36.70 4.99
N ILE A 664 -13.24 37.72 4.34
CA ILE A 664 -12.91 39.13 4.63
C ILE A 664 -13.85 39.79 5.65
N ARG A 665 -14.87 39.07 6.16
CA ARG A 665 -15.87 39.63 7.08
C ARG A 665 -15.29 40.11 8.40
N THR A 666 -14.31 39.39 8.95
CA THR A 666 -13.69 39.67 10.26
C THR A 666 -12.76 40.88 10.24
N HIS A 667 -12.39 41.38 9.04
CA HIS A 667 -11.42 42.47 8.86
C HIS A 667 -10.04 42.20 9.51
N ASP A 668 -9.67 40.92 9.72
CA ASP A 668 -8.35 40.58 10.26
C ASP A 668 -7.29 40.62 9.14
N LEU A 669 -6.40 41.60 9.25
CA LEU A 669 -5.28 41.79 8.33
C LEU A 669 -4.30 40.61 8.34
N SER A 670 -4.07 40.01 9.51
CA SER A 670 -3.08 38.94 9.69
C SER A 670 -3.56 37.66 9.00
N ASP A 671 -4.81 37.29 9.23
CA ASP A 671 -5.43 36.12 8.62
C ASP A 671 -5.45 36.21 7.09
N LEU A 672 -5.79 37.39 6.55
CA LEU A 672 -5.84 37.58 5.11
C LEU A 672 -4.44 37.50 4.46
N VAL A 673 -3.41 38.02 5.14
CA VAL A 673 -2.01 37.89 4.68
C VAL A 673 -1.57 36.42 4.69
N VAL A 674 -1.92 35.67 5.73
CA VAL A 674 -1.59 34.24 5.84
C VAL A 674 -2.35 33.44 4.78
N LEU A 675 -3.64 33.72 4.54
CA LEU A 675 -4.44 33.13 3.48
C LEU A 675 -3.79 33.34 2.10
N LEU A 676 -3.44 34.58 1.74
CA LEU A 676 -2.79 34.88 0.46
C LEU A 676 -1.44 34.16 0.33
N ARG A 677 -0.68 34.01 1.42
CA ARG A 677 0.56 33.22 1.43
C ARG A 677 0.30 31.73 1.23
N GLN A 678 -0.74 31.17 1.85
CA GLN A 678 -1.12 29.76 1.67
C GLN A 678 -1.59 29.48 0.25
N LEU A 679 -2.37 30.39 -0.36
CA LEU A 679 -2.74 30.30 -1.77
C LEU A 679 -1.51 30.23 -2.68
N HIS A 680 -0.47 31.00 -2.39
CA HIS A 680 0.80 30.94 -3.14
C HIS A 680 1.54 29.61 -2.97
N LYS A 681 1.45 29.01 -1.78
CA LYS A 681 2.12 27.75 -1.43
C LYS A 681 1.43 26.52 -2.04
N LEU A 682 0.10 26.51 -2.07
CA LEU A 682 -0.71 25.36 -2.48
C LEU A 682 -1.02 25.32 -3.99
N ASP A 683 -0.84 26.42 -4.70
CA ASP A 683 -1.18 26.49 -6.13
C ASP A 683 -0.30 25.60 -7.00
N ASN A 684 -0.90 25.04 -8.06
CA ASN A 684 -0.21 24.13 -8.96
C ASN A 684 0.72 24.93 -9.90
N PRO A 685 2.01 24.57 -10.02
CA PRO A 685 2.95 25.32 -10.86
C PRO A 685 2.63 25.24 -12.37
N ILE A 686 1.89 24.23 -12.82
CA ILE A 686 1.60 23.99 -14.25
C ILE A 686 0.39 24.83 -14.72
N GLN A 687 -0.62 24.99 -13.86
CA GLN A 687 -1.82 25.78 -14.16
C GLN A 687 -2.16 26.65 -12.95
N PRO A 688 -1.47 27.79 -12.77
CA PRO A 688 -1.66 28.62 -11.59
C PRO A 688 -3.07 29.24 -11.62
N ARG A 689 -3.91 28.85 -10.67
CA ARG A 689 -5.27 29.39 -10.49
C ARG A 689 -5.32 30.45 -9.39
N ARG A 690 -4.24 30.61 -8.61
CA ARG A 690 -4.20 31.60 -7.52
C ARG A 690 -4.42 33.02 -8.00
N ALA A 691 -3.98 33.38 -9.21
CA ALA A 691 -4.11 34.74 -9.70
C ALA A 691 -5.58 35.17 -9.78
N ASP A 692 -6.45 34.28 -10.27
CA ASP A 692 -7.88 34.52 -10.38
C ASP A 692 -8.52 34.63 -8.99
N VAL A 693 -8.16 33.74 -8.06
CA VAL A 693 -8.65 33.75 -6.67
C VAL A 693 -8.21 35.02 -5.94
N VAL A 694 -6.92 35.36 -6.01
CA VAL A 694 -6.36 36.56 -5.37
C VAL A 694 -7.00 37.82 -5.92
N ASP A 695 -7.26 37.87 -7.22
CA ASP A 695 -7.94 38.99 -7.86
C ASP A 695 -9.38 39.16 -7.34
N GLN A 696 -10.12 38.07 -7.16
CA GLN A 696 -11.46 38.09 -6.57
C GLN A 696 -11.45 38.54 -5.10
N ILE A 697 -10.53 38.01 -4.29
CA ILE A 697 -10.36 38.42 -2.88
C ILE A 697 -10.06 39.92 -2.79
N ILE A 698 -9.09 40.40 -3.58
CA ILE A 698 -8.74 41.83 -3.61
C ILE A 698 -9.94 42.66 -4.09
N GLY A 699 -10.70 42.18 -5.07
CA GLY A 699 -11.95 42.81 -5.51
C GLY A 699 -12.94 42.97 -4.37
N ALA A 700 -13.18 41.90 -3.60
CA ALA A 700 -14.07 41.91 -2.45
C ALA A 700 -13.58 42.86 -1.34
N VAL A 701 -12.28 42.89 -1.04
CA VAL A 701 -11.68 43.83 -0.08
C VAL A 701 -11.87 45.28 -0.52
N VAL A 702 -11.62 45.59 -1.79
CA VAL A 702 -11.75 46.96 -2.31
C VAL A 702 -13.19 47.46 -2.21
N GLN A 703 -14.16 46.58 -2.44
CA GLN A 703 -15.58 46.89 -2.38
C GLN A 703 -16.08 47.05 -0.94
N ASN A 704 -15.67 46.16 -0.03
CA ASN A 704 -16.31 46.04 1.29
C ASN A 704 -15.51 46.69 2.44
N TRP A 705 -14.19 46.79 2.35
CA TRP A 705 -13.38 47.34 3.46
C TRP A 705 -13.29 48.88 3.44
N PRO A 706 -13.07 49.51 4.61
CA PRO A 706 -12.64 50.89 4.72
C PRO A 706 -11.28 51.16 4.05
N MET A 707 -11.07 52.38 3.54
CA MET A 707 -9.80 52.74 2.86
C MET A 707 -8.56 52.65 3.78
N GLU A 708 -8.73 52.82 5.09
CA GLU A 708 -7.64 52.77 6.08
C GLU A 708 -7.13 51.33 6.27
N ASP A 709 -8.05 50.38 6.38
CA ASP A 709 -7.72 48.95 6.48
C ASP A 709 -7.12 48.44 5.18
N GLN A 710 -7.64 48.89 4.02
CA GLN A 710 -7.05 48.61 2.71
C GLN A 710 -5.60 49.10 2.63
N ALA A 711 -5.30 50.32 3.12
CA ALA A 711 -3.94 50.87 3.11
C ALA A 711 -3.00 50.10 4.05
N SER A 712 -3.50 49.71 5.22
CA SER A 712 -2.77 48.88 6.19
C SER A 712 -2.46 47.50 5.61
N LEU A 713 -3.41 46.88 4.90
CA LEU A 713 -3.22 45.60 4.22
C LEU A 713 -2.14 45.68 3.13
N VAL A 714 -2.11 46.75 2.32
CA VAL A 714 -1.07 46.94 1.29
C VAL A 714 0.33 46.91 1.92
N VAL A 715 0.50 47.58 3.07
CA VAL A 715 1.77 47.61 3.80
C VAL A 715 2.10 46.22 4.37
N ALA A 716 1.12 45.55 4.98
CA ALA A 716 1.29 44.21 5.53
C ALA A 716 1.68 43.19 4.47
N LEU A 717 1.04 43.21 3.29
CA LEU A 717 1.39 42.32 2.16
C LEU A 717 2.80 42.57 1.63
N ALA A 718 3.22 43.82 1.52
CA ALA A 718 4.59 44.15 1.09
C ALA A 718 5.63 43.64 2.10
N GLN A 719 5.36 43.81 3.41
CA GLN A 719 6.22 43.30 4.49
C GLN A 719 6.23 41.77 4.56
N ALA A 720 5.12 41.13 4.20
CA ALA A 720 4.96 39.69 4.19
C ALA A 720 5.62 38.99 2.98
N GLY A 721 6.27 39.74 2.08
CA GLY A 721 6.92 39.20 0.89
C GLY A 721 5.98 38.96 -0.29
N LEU A 722 4.81 39.62 -0.33
CA LEU A 722 3.81 39.52 -1.40
C LEU A 722 3.69 40.85 -2.18
N PRO A 723 4.77 41.33 -2.84
CA PRO A 723 4.76 42.65 -3.49
C PRO A 723 3.84 42.72 -4.71
N ARG A 724 3.58 41.60 -5.39
CA ARG A 724 2.66 41.54 -6.53
C ARG A 724 1.22 41.76 -6.09
N ASP A 725 0.79 41.09 -5.02
CA ASP A 725 -0.56 41.24 -4.47
C ASP A 725 -0.75 42.63 -3.87
N SER A 726 0.28 43.16 -3.19
CA SER A 726 0.32 44.54 -2.69
C SER A 726 0.14 45.56 -3.84
N ALA A 727 0.83 45.35 -4.97
CA ALA A 727 0.69 46.19 -6.16
C ALA A 727 -0.70 46.07 -6.80
N LEU A 728 -1.26 44.86 -6.88
CA LEU A 728 -2.60 44.60 -7.42
C LEU A 728 -3.69 45.28 -6.60
N LEU A 729 -3.63 45.17 -5.26
CA LEU A 729 -4.54 45.85 -4.35
C LEU A 729 -4.41 47.37 -4.47
N THR A 730 -3.17 47.89 -4.53
CA THR A 730 -2.91 49.32 -4.72
C THR A 730 -3.52 49.83 -6.02
N HIS A 731 -3.37 49.08 -7.11
CA HIS A 731 -3.91 49.44 -8.42
C HIS A 731 -5.45 49.49 -8.39
N ARG A 732 -6.10 48.43 -7.89
CA ARG A 732 -7.58 48.36 -7.81
C ARG A 732 -8.18 49.40 -6.87
N ALA A 733 -7.61 49.58 -5.67
CA ALA A 733 -8.09 50.57 -4.72
C ALA A 733 -7.91 52.01 -5.23
N ALA A 734 -6.79 52.31 -5.91
CA ALA A 734 -6.56 53.63 -6.49
C ALA A 734 -7.48 53.92 -7.69
N ALA A 735 -7.83 52.89 -8.47
CA ALA A 735 -8.77 53.00 -9.59
C ALA A 735 -10.20 53.30 -9.12
N SER A 736 -10.65 52.65 -8.04
CA SER A 736 -11.99 52.87 -7.47
C SER A 736 -12.07 54.14 -6.61
N ARG A 737 -10.99 54.52 -5.93
CA ARG A 737 -10.97 55.62 -4.94
C ARG A 737 -9.71 56.50 -5.08
N PRO A 738 -9.78 57.68 -5.73
CA PRO A 738 -8.60 58.51 -6.02
C PRO A 738 -7.89 59.07 -4.76
N ARG A 739 -8.56 59.13 -3.60
CA ARG A 739 -7.96 59.55 -2.32
C ARG A 739 -7.06 58.46 -1.69
N PHE A 740 -7.18 57.21 -2.12
CA PHE A 740 -6.45 56.07 -1.55
C PHE A 740 -4.93 56.26 -1.56
N ARG A 741 -4.37 56.79 -2.66
CA ARG A 741 -2.91 57.03 -2.77
C ARG A 741 -2.35 57.96 -1.69
N LYS A 742 -3.12 58.95 -1.24
CA LYS A 742 -2.71 59.86 -0.17
C LYS A 742 -2.70 59.14 1.19
N LEU A 743 -3.74 58.34 1.46
CA LEU A 743 -3.84 57.54 2.67
C LEU A 743 -2.74 56.46 2.75
N LEU A 744 -2.47 55.76 1.64
CA LEU A 744 -1.40 54.77 1.57
C LEU A 744 -0.02 55.38 1.89
N ARG A 745 0.28 56.58 1.34
CA ARG A 745 1.51 57.30 1.69
C ARG A 745 1.55 57.64 3.18
N HIS A 746 0.43 58.06 3.75
CA HIS A 746 0.34 58.36 5.18
C HIS A 746 0.66 57.12 6.03
N GLU A 747 -0.01 55.99 5.78
CA GLU A 747 0.25 54.73 6.50
C GLU A 747 1.69 54.22 6.33
N GLN A 748 2.25 54.26 5.12
CA GLN A 748 3.66 53.92 4.88
C GLN A 748 4.61 54.80 5.70
N THR A 749 4.30 56.09 5.86
CA THR A 749 5.12 57.04 6.64
C THR A 749 4.86 57.00 8.15
N LYS A 750 3.72 56.48 8.60
CA LYS A 750 3.32 56.42 10.02
C LYS A 750 4.33 55.66 10.88
N HIS A 751 4.88 54.57 10.35
CA HIS A 751 5.93 53.81 11.02
C HIS A 751 7.30 54.49 10.93
N ALA A 752 7.61 55.17 9.82
CA ALA A 752 8.84 55.96 9.67
C ALA A 752 8.87 57.19 10.60
N GLN A 753 7.71 57.82 10.86
CA GLN A 753 7.60 58.98 11.74
C GLN A 753 7.74 58.64 13.24
N LYS A 754 7.37 57.43 13.68
CA LYS A 754 7.56 56.99 15.07
C LYS A 754 9.04 56.82 15.46
N VAL A 755 9.91 56.44 14.52
CA VAL A 755 11.37 56.33 14.75
C VAL A 755 12.04 57.72 14.83
N LEU A 756 11.40 58.73 14.24
CA LEU A 756 11.90 60.11 14.17
C LEU A 756 11.26 61.06 15.20
N SER A 757 10.31 60.60 16.03
CA SER A 757 9.68 61.46 17.04
C SER A 757 10.59 61.62 18.26
N ARG A 758 10.75 62.88 18.73
CA ARG A 758 11.54 63.24 19.93
C ARG A 758 11.11 62.51 21.22
N THR A 759 9.91 61.93 21.25
CA THR A 759 9.37 61.15 22.38
C THR A 759 9.94 59.74 22.46
N PHE A 760 10.30 59.09 21.35
CA PHE A 760 10.95 57.78 21.34
C PHE A 760 12.36 57.87 21.95
N TRP A 761 13.10 58.92 21.60
CA TRP A 761 14.45 59.21 22.13
C TRP A 761 14.47 59.76 23.56
N ARG A 762 13.32 59.99 24.20
CA ARG A 762 13.23 60.57 25.56
C ARG A 762 12.93 59.58 26.69
N LYS A 763 12.70 58.28 26.43
CA LYS A 763 12.65 57.27 27.49
C LYS A 763 14.07 56.81 27.81
N GLY A 764 14.73 57.54 28.71
CA GLY A 764 15.93 57.07 29.40
C GLY A 764 15.61 55.89 30.35
N PRO A 765 16.63 55.13 30.78
CA PRO A 765 16.46 53.94 31.60
C PRO A 765 15.88 54.33 32.96
N THR A 766 14.65 53.89 33.25
CA THR A 766 14.16 53.83 34.62
C THR A 766 14.97 52.78 35.36
N THR A 767 15.84 53.27 36.22
CA THR A 767 16.47 52.53 37.31
C THR A 767 15.42 51.68 38.04
N VAL A 768 15.65 50.37 38.04
CA VAL A 768 14.96 49.43 38.91
C VAL A 768 15.42 49.69 40.34
N SER A 769 14.48 50.03 41.21
CA SER A 769 14.63 50.00 42.67
C SER A 769 13.26 49.62 43.22
N GLY A 770 13.21 48.46 43.88
CA GLY A 770 11.99 47.83 44.40
C GLY A 770 11.80 46.44 43.83
#